data_AF-A0AAU1HZE2-F1
#
_entry.id   AF-A0AAU1HZE2-F1
#
_cell.length_a   1.000
_cell.length_b   1.000
_cell.length_c   1.000
_cell.angle_alpha   90.00
_cell.angle_beta   90.00
_cell.angle_gamma   90.00
#
_symmetry.space_group_name_H-M   'P 1'
#
loop_
_entity.id
_entity.type
_entity.pdbx_description
1 polymer ?
#
loop_
_entity_poly.entity_id
_entity_poly.type
_entity_poly.pdbx_seq_one_letter_code
_entity_poly.pdbx_strand_id
1 'polypeptide(L)'
;MVDIRIDTSRLSHTRFLIPEHDSGFIDGADVPSLRVAPGEYSFQMASGLLASFHFTVSSDGLLDYPDTCDAFLEGRGARTLTVRGFAITLDGTSLSHDILPTISGADVLTRDQTHELTLLPAVGYGFQPAAGLVGDFRFNVSVDGSVVVDSRYSGFAHAEGRTLTIGGYKLTVDGRKLSHGLLPMNLLGGAVVLTRDQTHELTLLPAVGYGFQPAAGLVGDFRFNVSVDGSVVVDSRYSGFAHAEGRTLTIGGYKLTVDGRKLSHGLLPMNLLGGAVVLTRDQTHELTLLPAVGYGFQPAAGLVGDFRFNVSVDGSVVVDSRYSGFAHAEGRTLTIGGYKLTVDGRKLSHGLLPMNLLGGAVVLTRDQTHELTLLPAVGYGFQPAAGLVGDFRFNVSVDGSVVVDSRYSGFAHAEGRTLTIGGYKLTVDGRKLSHGLLPMNLLGGAVVLTRDQTHELTLLPAVGYGFQPAAGLVGDFRFNVSVDGSVVVDSRYSGFAQAEGRTLTIGGYKVSLDTSELSESVTPSLLNYTSGPLPPGVSTIVVLPASSYRIFRQGNSIPVVQFSLDVAGITTLIDAPDGVTVISERTFCGVPDRIVTDLQIQTYGPPKGRWSRRILTYSFDPANAKGVTETQVSNAIVNAFFQWQAAGGLFSFDPVAGNGDIRLAFGGREVYSRFGSPGGVLATAKTPEFGIVLFDSSESWTEDKLRHVALHEIGHALGLRHSDSPSSLMFAAETGAQGIDEESRDALRRLYGWRDPTRLEDRATSDRPALAAAGRVTLSSSTVALHMVWKGIDGDPGLYESTFTDGAWSAQSRIHGQFGSTHSPGLASYSITSDGISTGLILACRGVEGDPGLYVAHNEGMGWPSSPTKIPDVGSSSRPAVAALGPTPYVAWKGVVGDSGIYWTRRTEMGWQPQQRVQDVGTSHSPALVVFRDKLHMFWKGIEEDERMYFSKFVKNTSSWEPQQEVLYTLVNADGPTTFHVGTSRGPSATVDGNRIMVAWKGMGFDPGIYFSMYDGTTFTGQIHFNAATNQGPGICSFNGITHMVFRGAEEVDSMWWSTL
;
A
#
# COMPACT_ATOMS: atom_id res chain seq x y z
N MET A 1 -22.45 -75.39 -11.36
CA MET A 1 -22.11 -73.95 -11.40
C MET A 1 -23.02 -73.28 -12.40
N VAL A 2 -23.68 -72.20 -11.98
CA VAL A 2 -24.65 -71.40 -12.74
C VAL A 2 -24.27 -69.92 -12.66
N ASP A 3 -24.63 -69.15 -13.69
CA ASP A 3 -24.35 -67.71 -13.72
C ASP A 3 -25.54 -66.92 -13.18
N ILE A 4 -25.28 -66.11 -12.16
CA ILE A 4 -26.21 -65.11 -11.62
C ILE A 4 -25.60 -63.70 -11.77
N ARG A 5 -26.40 -62.65 -11.66
CA ARG A 5 -25.92 -61.27 -11.60
C ARG A 5 -26.37 -60.62 -10.29
N ILE A 6 -25.57 -59.69 -9.78
CA ILE A 6 -25.91 -58.93 -8.57
C ILE A 6 -25.78 -57.45 -8.89
N ASP A 7 -26.89 -56.71 -8.75
CA ASP A 7 -26.99 -55.27 -8.95
C ASP A 7 -27.12 -54.57 -7.59
N THR A 8 -26.11 -53.80 -7.20
CA THR A 8 -26.10 -52.99 -5.97
C THR A 8 -25.99 -51.50 -6.30
N SER A 9 -26.22 -51.11 -7.55
CA SER A 9 -26.09 -49.73 -8.05
C SER A 9 -26.93 -48.70 -7.31
N ARG A 10 -27.94 -49.15 -6.54
CA ARG A 10 -28.82 -48.30 -5.74
C ARG A 10 -28.35 -48.06 -4.30
N LEU A 11 -27.34 -48.80 -3.84
CA LEU A 11 -26.80 -48.60 -2.50
C LEU A 11 -25.86 -47.39 -2.51
N SER A 12 -25.79 -46.68 -1.38
CA SER A 12 -24.77 -45.63 -1.21
C SER A 12 -23.34 -46.18 -1.26
N HIS A 13 -23.17 -47.49 -1.04
CA HIS A 13 -21.92 -48.20 -1.21
C HIS A 13 -22.17 -49.50 -1.98
N THR A 14 -21.67 -49.57 -3.21
CA THR A 14 -22.02 -50.62 -4.18
C THR A 14 -21.14 -51.87 -4.04
N ARG A 15 -20.01 -51.80 -3.34
CA ARG A 15 -19.07 -52.92 -3.24
C ARG A 15 -19.50 -53.96 -2.20
N PHE A 16 -19.40 -55.23 -2.55
CA PHE A 16 -19.80 -56.37 -1.71
C PHE A 16 -18.88 -57.58 -1.90
N LEU A 17 -19.05 -58.58 -1.05
CA LEU A 17 -18.40 -59.89 -1.07
C LEU A 17 -19.46 -60.96 -0.81
N ILE A 18 -19.36 -62.09 -1.49
CA ILE A 18 -20.10 -63.32 -1.16
C ILE A 18 -19.12 -64.25 -0.45
N PRO A 19 -19.20 -64.40 0.89
CA PRO A 19 -18.20 -65.12 1.66
C PRO A 19 -17.97 -66.56 1.19
N GLU A 20 -19.02 -67.24 0.76
CA GLU A 20 -18.98 -68.64 0.32
C GLU A 20 -18.42 -68.82 -1.10
N HIS A 21 -18.14 -67.73 -1.83
CA HIS A 21 -17.64 -67.75 -3.21
C HIS A 21 -16.15 -67.33 -3.34
N ASP A 22 -15.51 -66.89 -2.24
CA ASP A 22 -14.11 -66.42 -2.19
C ASP A 22 -13.73 -65.48 -3.35
N SER A 23 -14.63 -64.57 -3.70
CA SER A 23 -14.53 -63.72 -4.89
C SER A 23 -13.66 -62.47 -4.72
N GLY A 24 -13.24 -62.16 -3.49
CA GLY A 24 -12.84 -60.81 -3.12
C GLY A 24 -13.99 -59.80 -3.26
N PHE A 25 -13.70 -58.51 -3.05
CA PHE A 25 -14.70 -57.45 -3.14
C PHE A 25 -15.04 -57.10 -4.60
N ILE A 26 -16.29 -57.31 -4.95
CA ILE A 26 -16.90 -57.04 -6.25
C ILE A 26 -17.61 -55.69 -6.19
N ASP A 27 -17.58 -54.91 -7.27
CA ASP A 27 -18.43 -53.74 -7.43
C ASP A 27 -19.70 -54.11 -8.20
N GLY A 28 -20.85 -53.99 -7.54
CA GLY A 28 -22.14 -54.31 -8.16
C GLY A 28 -22.77 -53.16 -8.93
N ALA A 29 -22.09 -52.00 -9.05
CA ALA A 29 -22.54 -50.90 -9.92
C ALA A 29 -22.58 -51.31 -11.40
N ASP A 30 -21.66 -52.19 -11.82
CA ASP A 30 -21.57 -52.71 -13.19
C ASP A 30 -22.40 -53.99 -13.42
N VAL A 31 -23.16 -54.42 -12.40
CA VAL A 31 -24.01 -55.62 -12.43
C VAL A 31 -23.26 -56.88 -12.94
N PRO A 32 -22.15 -57.26 -12.28
CA PRO A 32 -21.27 -58.32 -12.74
C PRO A 32 -21.94 -59.70 -12.71
N SER A 33 -21.53 -60.55 -13.65
CA SER A 33 -21.94 -61.96 -13.69
C SER A 33 -21.04 -62.80 -12.78
N LEU A 34 -21.65 -63.55 -11.87
CA LEU A 34 -21.01 -64.41 -10.89
C LEU A 34 -21.38 -65.87 -11.15
N ARG A 35 -20.37 -66.73 -11.25
CA ARG A 35 -20.54 -68.15 -11.50
C ARG A 35 -20.46 -68.93 -10.19
N VAL A 36 -21.60 -69.38 -9.67
CA VAL A 36 -21.75 -69.93 -8.32
C VAL A 36 -22.34 -71.36 -8.34
N ALA A 37 -22.17 -72.13 -7.26
CA ALA A 37 -22.83 -73.43 -7.11
C ALA A 37 -24.29 -73.25 -6.64
N PRO A 38 -25.22 -74.20 -6.88
CA PRO A 38 -26.51 -74.16 -6.21
C PRO A 38 -26.32 -74.29 -4.69
N GLY A 39 -27.02 -73.48 -3.90
CA GLY A 39 -26.82 -73.40 -2.45
C GLY A 39 -27.34 -72.10 -1.84
N GLU A 40 -27.14 -71.95 -0.53
CA GLU A 40 -27.45 -70.75 0.23
C GLU A 40 -26.20 -69.87 0.36
N TYR A 41 -26.36 -68.56 0.24
CA TYR A 41 -25.29 -67.57 0.21
C TYR A 41 -25.57 -66.41 1.15
N SER A 42 -24.50 -65.93 1.80
CA SER A 42 -24.52 -64.73 2.63
C SER A 42 -24.09 -63.51 1.80
N PHE A 43 -24.48 -62.31 2.26
CA PHE A 43 -24.11 -61.06 1.61
C PHE A 43 -23.31 -60.19 2.58
N GLN A 44 -22.06 -59.86 2.25
CA GLN A 44 -21.20 -59.00 3.05
C GLN A 44 -20.90 -57.70 2.30
N MET A 45 -21.09 -56.56 2.94
CA MET A 45 -20.72 -55.26 2.36
C MET A 45 -19.22 -55.05 2.43
N ALA A 46 -18.68 -54.16 1.58
CA ALA A 46 -17.26 -53.77 1.63
C ALA A 46 -16.82 -53.13 2.96
N SER A 47 -17.75 -52.69 3.81
CA SER A 47 -17.48 -52.30 5.20
C SER A 47 -17.08 -53.46 6.12
N GLY A 48 -17.20 -54.71 5.65
CA GLY A 48 -17.02 -55.91 6.47
C GLY A 48 -18.27 -56.34 7.24
N LEU A 49 -19.37 -55.59 7.16
CA LEU A 49 -20.64 -55.95 7.81
C LEU A 49 -21.40 -57.00 7.01
N LEU A 50 -21.89 -58.03 7.71
CA LEU A 50 -22.80 -59.03 7.15
C LEU A 50 -24.22 -58.48 7.12
N ALA A 51 -24.88 -58.60 5.97
CA ALA A 51 -26.28 -58.25 5.83
C ALA A 51 -27.16 -59.27 6.57
N SER A 52 -28.31 -58.82 7.07
CA SER A 52 -29.25 -59.63 7.86
C SER A 52 -30.19 -60.48 7.00
N PHE A 53 -29.70 -61.00 5.87
CA PHE A 53 -30.44 -61.89 4.99
C PHE A 53 -29.51 -62.89 4.31
N HIS A 54 -30.13 -63.99 3.84
CA HIS A 54 -29.51 -64.97 2.96
C HIS A 54 -30.32 -65.09 1.67
N PHE A 55 -29.69 -65.50 0.59
CA PHE A 55 -30.38 -65.86 -0.64
C PHE A 55 -29.91 -67.24 -1.13
N THR A 56 -30.79 -67.94 -1.82
CA THR A 56 -30.51 -69.26 -2.36
C THR A 56 -30.45 -69.21 -3.88
N VAL A 57 -29.62 -70.07 -4.45
CA VAL A 57 -29.47 -70.26 -5.90
C VAL A 57 -29.86 -71.70 -6.23
N SER A 58 -30.87 -71.89 -7.06
CA SER A 58 -31.32 -73.20 -7.50
C SER A 58 -30.38 -73.81 -8.55
N SER A 59 -30.58 -75.09 -8.90
CA SER A 59 -29.78 -75.79 -9.91
C SER A 59 -29.84 -75.20 -11.32
N ASP A 60 -30.92 -74.47 -11.64
CA ASP A 60 -31.14 -73.73 -12.89
C ASP A 60 -30.79 -72.24 -12.79
N GLY A 61 -30.24 -71.81 -11.64
CA GLY A 61 -29.74 -70.45 -11.40
C GLY A 61 -30.81 -69.43 -10.99
N LEU A 62 -32.00 -69.88 -10.60
CA LEU A 62 -33.06 -69.01 -10.09
C LEU A 62 -32.79 -68.66 -8.63
N LEU A 63 -33.05 -67.41 -8.29
CA LEU A 63 -32.85 -66.86 -6.95
C LEU A 63 -34.11 -66.99 -6.10
N ASP A 64 -33.95 -67.30 -4.81
CA ASP A 64 -35.02 -67.28 -3.82
C ASP A 64 -34.52 -66.76 -2.47
N TYR A 65 -35.37 -66.12 -1.68
CA TYR A 65 -35.02 -65.49 -0.40
C TYR A 65 -36.27 -65.33 0.48
N PRO A 66 -36.21 -65.05 1.79
CA PRO A 66 -37.41 -64.89 2.61
C PRO A 66 -38.32 -63.73 2.14
N ASP A 67 -39.64 -63.88 2.22
CA ASP A 67 -40.63 -62.84 1.83
C ASP A 67 -40.41 -61.51 2.57
N THR A 68 -39.84 -61.55 3.78
CA THR A 68 -39.46 -60.38 4.56
C THR A 68 -38.39 -59.51 3.88
N CYS A 69 -37.70 -60.04 2.86
CA CYS A 69 -36.67 -59.33 2.13
C CYS A 69 -37.19 -58.60 0.87
N ASP A 70 -38.45 -58.84 0.46
CA ASP A 70 -39.05 -58.23 -0.73
C ASP A 70 -39.08 -56.68 -0.65
N ALA A 71 -39.01 -56.12 0.56
CA ALA A 71 -38.95 -54.68 0.79
C ALA A 71 -37.63 -54.03 0.32
N PHE A 72 -36.54 -54.79 0.23
CA PHE A 72 -35.21 -54.27 -0.14
C PHE A 72 -34.45 -55.13 -1.16
N LEU A 73 -35.01 -56.28 -1.59
CA LEU A 73 -34.49 -57.16 -2.65
C LEU A 73 -35.51 -57.35 -3.77
N GLU A 74 -35.02 -57.47 -5.00
CA GLU A 74 -35.77 -57.89 -6.18
C GLU A 74 -35.00 -58.99 -6.92
N GLY A 75 -35.72 -59.87 -7.63
CA GLY A 75 -35.08 -60.92 -8.42
C GLY A 75 -35.49 -62.35 -8.07
N ARG A 76 -36.47 -62.55 -7.18
CA ARG A 76 -37.06 -63.87 -6.93
C ARG A 76 -37.52 -64.53 -8.22
N GLY A 77 -37.10 -65.77 -8.45
CA GLY A 77 -37.39 -66.49 -9.69
C GLY A 77 -36.66 -65.95 -10.92
N ALA A 78 -35.70 -65.03 -10.75
CA ALA A 78 -34.84 -64.51 -11.81
C ALA A 78 -33.38 -64.92 -11.57
N ARG A 79 -32.49 -64.56 -12.51
CA ARG A 79 -31.03 -64.76 -12.41
C ARG A 79 -30.28 -63.49 -11.99
N THR A 80 -30.97 -62.43 -11.63
CA THR A 80 -30.38 -61.15 -11.22
C THR A 80 -30.96 -60.75 -9.88
N LEU A 81 -30.09 -60.61 -8.86
CA LEU A 81 -30.45 -60.10 -7.55
C LEU A 81 -30.23 -58.59 -7.56
N THR A 82 -31.31 -57.81 -7.50
CA THR A 82 -31.22 -56.35 -7.36
C THR A 82 -31.38 -55.99 -5.89
N VAL A 83 -30.34 -55.39 -5.32
CA VAL A 83 -30.23 -55.03 -3.91
C VAL A 83 -30.52 -53.53 -3.77
N ARG A 84 -31.72 -53.20 -3.30
CA ARG A 84 -32.20 -51.80 -3.23
C ARG A 84 -31.88 -51.10 -1.92
N GLY A 85 -31.82 -51.84 -0.81
CA GLY A 85 -31.66 -51.25 0.53
C GLY A 85 -32.81 -50.34 0.96
N PHE A 86 -32.57 -49.53 1.98
CA PHE A 86 -33.48 -48.52 2.52
C PHE A 86 -32.78 -47.16 2.57
N ALA A 87 -33.48 -46.11 2.15
CA ALA A 87 -33.07 -44.74 2.39
C ALA A 87 -33.16 -44.42 3.89
N ILE A 88 -32.00 -44.18 4.51
CA ILE A 88 -31.84 -43.83 5.91
C ILE A 88 -31.40 -42.36 6.00
N THR A 89 -32.21 -41.53 6.66
CA THR A 89 -31.88 -40.12 6.90
C THR A 89 -30.98 -40.01 8.12
N LEU A 90 -29.88 -39.28 7.97
CA LEU A 90 -28.94 -38.94 9.02
C LEU A 90 -29.00 -37.44 9.27
N ASP A 91 -29.38 -37.05 10.48
CA ASP A 91 -29.42 -35.64 10.90
C ASP A 91 -28.32 -35.37 11.93
N GLY A 92 -27.21 -34.80 11.49
CA GLY A 92 -26.11 -34.34 12.34
C GLY A 92 -26.07 -32.82 12.50
N THR A 93 -27.14 -32.11 12.15
CA THR A 93 -27.10 -30.66 11.95
C THR A 93 -26.84 -29.84 13.22
N SER A 94 -27.08 -30.44 14.37
CA SER A 94 -26.78 -29.88 15.70
C SER A 94 -25.31 -29.92 16.09
N LEU A 95 -24.45 -30.68 15.39
CA LEU A 95 -23.04 -30.84 15.74
C LEU A 95 -22.21 -29.60 15.39
N SER A 96 -21.10 -29.43 16.10
CA SER A 96 -20.06 -28.42 15.81
C SER A 96 -18.97 -28.94 14.86
N HIS A 97 -19.10 -30.15 14.32
CA HIS A 97 -18.16 -30.77 13.38
C HIS A 97 -18.88 -31.72 12.43
N ASP A 98 -18.25 -32.00 11.30
CA ASP A 98 -18.73 -32.97 10.32
C ASP A 98 -18.55 -34.42 10.81
N ILE A 99 -19.25 -35.35 10.16
CA ILE A 99 -19.28 -36.77 10.52
C ILE A 99 -18.75 -37.61 9.35
N LEU A 100 -17.99 -38.67 9.65
CA LEU A 100 -17.55 -39.67 8.69
C LEU A 100 -18.18 -41.03 9.01
N PRO A 101 -18.92 -41.68 8.08
CA PRO A 101 -19.39 -43.04 8.25
C PRO A 101 -18.23 -44.03 8.35
N THR A 102 -18.32 -45.01 9.24
CA THR A 102 -17.31 -46.07 9.38
C THR A 102 -17.53 -47.17 8.32
N ILE A 103 -17.69 -46.75 7.07
CA ILE A 103 -17.88 -47.60 5.90
C ILE A 103 -16.69 -47.32 4.97
N SER A 104 -16.09 -48.36 4.40
CA SER A 104 -14.95 -48.21 3.50
C SER A 104 -15.35 -47.41 2.26
N GLY A 105 -14.64 -46.32 1.98
CA GLY A 105 -14.90 -45.45 0.83
C GLY A 105 -16.03 -44.43 1.02
N ALA A 106 -16.53 -44.24 2.24
CA ALA A 106 -17.55 -43.24 2.53
C ALA A 106 -17.00 -41.81 2.48
N ASP A 107 -17.82 -40.90 1.95
CA ASP A 107 -17.55 -39.46 1.99
C ASP A 107 -17.89 -38.85 3.37
N VAL A 108 -17.27 -37.70 3.65
CA VAL A 108 -17.60 -36.89 4.83
C VAL A 108 -19.00 -36.31 4.66
N LEU A 109 -19.84 -36.48 5.69
CA LEU A 109 -21.16 -35.90 5.78
C LEU A 109 -21.08 -34.56 6.51
N THR A 110 -21.35 -33.47 5.78
CA THR A 110 -21.29 -32.11 6.29
C THR A 110 -22.41 -31.81 7.27
N ARG A 111 -22.13 -31.12 8.36
CA ARG A 111 -23.11 -30.80 9.41
C ARG A 111 -24.12 -29.72 9.05
N ASP A 112 -24.01 -29.09 7.88
CA ASP A 112 -24.88 -28.00 7.45
C ASP A 112 -26.22 -28.47 6.84
N GLN A 113 -26.36 -29.77 6.63
CA GLN A 113 -27.55 -30.40 6.07
C GLN A 113 -27.77 -31.81 6.64
N THR A 114 -28.97 -32.33 6.43
CA THR A 114 -29.25 -33.75 6.61
C THR A 114 -28.76 -34.54 5.40
N HIS A 115 -28.37 -35.80 5.62
CA HIS A 115 -27.86 -36.68 4.58
C HIS A 115 -28.73 -37.93 4.46
N GLU A 116 -28.84 -38.48 3.26
CA GLU A 116 -29.55 -39.73 3.03
C GLU A 116 -28.57 -40.80 2.55
N LEU A 117 -28.48 -41.91 3.29
CA LEU A 117 -27.71 -43.08 2.87
C LEU A 117 -28.65 -44.23 2.59
N THR A 118 -28.52 -44.85 1.41
CA THR A 118 -29.22 -46.08 1.08
C THR A 118 -28.44 -47.28 1.61
N LEU A 119 -28.92 -47.87 2.71
CA LEU A 119 -28.26 -48.91 3.49
C LEU A 119 -29.03 -50.24 3.47
N LEU A 120 -28.33 -51.35 3.68
CA LEU A 120 -28.95 -52.66 3.81
C LEU A 120 -29.32 -52.96 5.27
N PRO A 121 -30.26 -53.89 5.52
CA PRO A 121 -30.41 -54.46 6.85
C PRO A 121 -29.11 -55.12 7.30
N ALA A 122 -28.50 -54.60 8.36
CA ALA A 122 -27.26 -55.10 8.95
C ALA A 122 -27.07 -54.57 10.38
N VAL A 123 -26.23 -55.25 11.15
CA VAL A 123 -25.87 -54.88 12.52
C VAL A 123 -24.48 -54.24 12.54
N GLY A 124 -24.34 -53.09 13.18
CA GLY A 124 -23.02 -52.49 13.46
C GLY A 124 -22.55 -51.41 12.50
N TYR A 125 -23.44 -50.72 11.79
CA TYR A 125 -23.09 -49.45 11.15
C TYR A 125 -22.60 -48.44 12.19
N GLY A 126 -21.75 -47.49 11.81
CA GLY A 126 -21.18 -46.52 12.75
C GLY A 126 -20.73 -45.24 12.07
N PHE A 127 -20.40 -44.25 12.89
CA PHE A 127 -19.87 -42.96 12.47
C PHE A 127 -18.80 -42.48 13.45
N GLN A 128 -17.96 -41.57 12.99
CA GLN A 128 -16.95 -40.91 13.80
C GLN A 128 -16.80 -39.44 13.39
N PRO A 129 -16.18 -38.57 14.21
CA PRO A 129 -15.86 -37.21 13.77
C PRO A 129 -15.01 -37.23 12.49
N ALA A 130 -15.34 -36.38 11.52
CA ALA A 130 -14.69 -36.37 10.21
C ALA A 130 -13.19 -36.03 10.24
N ALA A 131 -12.70 -35.47 11.35
CA ALA A 131 -11.29 -35.25 11.61
C ALA A 131 -10.48 -36.56 11.84
N GLY A 132 -11.09 -37.74 11.68
CA GLY A 132 -10.42 -39.04 11.84
C GLY A 132 -10.23 -39.44 13.31
N LEU A 133 -11.00 -38.84 14.22
CA LEU A 133 -11.03 -39.27 15.62
C LEU A 133 -11.75 -40.60 15.76
N VAL A 134 -11.34 -41.40 16.73
CA VAL A 134 -11.98 -42.69 17.01
C VAL A 134 -13.19 -42.45 17.92
N GLY A 135 -14.38 -42.70 17.39
CA GLY A 135 -15.65 -42.72 18.14
C GLY A 135 -16.14 -44.16 18.37
N ASP A 136 -16.84 -44.39 19.48
CA ASP A 136 -17.53 -45.66 19.75
C ASP A 136 -19.04 -45.47 19.60
N PHE A 137 -19.52 -45.36 18.36
CA PHE A 137 -20.95 -45.30 18.06
C PHE A 137 -21.35 -46.36 17.03
N ARG A 138 -22.44 -47.09 17.32
CA ARG A 138 -22.98 -48.13 16.46
C ARG A 138 -24.52 -48.05 16.37
N PHE A 139 -25.06 -48.34 15.20
CA PHE A 139 -26.50 -48.51 14.95
C PHE A 139 -26.76 -49.67 13.98
N ASN A 140 -28.00 -50.14 13.98
CA ASN A 140 -28.44 -51.25 13.14
C ASN A 140 -29.56 -50.76 12.21
N VAL A 141 -29.70 -51.44 11.08
CA VAL A 141 -30.86 -51.32 10.19
C VAL A 141 -31.58 -52.66 10.20
N SER A 142 -32.84 -52.65 10.63
CA SER A 142 -33.69 -53.85 10.67
C SER A 142 -34.18 -54.24 9.28
N VAL A 143 -34.73 -55.45 9.14
CA VAL A 143 -35.27 -55.96 7.86
C VAL A 143 -36.47 -55.17 7.32
N ASP A 144 -37.19 -54.43 8.17
CA ASP A 144 -38.26 -53.48 7.78
C ASP A 144 -37.73 -52.07 7.44
N GLY A 145 -36.43 -51.85 7.60
CA GLY A 145 -35.73 -50.60 7.37
C GLY A 145 -35.70 -49.67 8.58
N SER A 146 -36.25 -50.08 9.74
CA SER A 146 -36.16 -49.28 10.96
C SER A 146 -34.72 -49.18 11.46
N VAL A 147 -34.32 -48.00 11.91
CA VAL A 147 -33.03 -47.76 12.55
C VAL A 147 -33.14 -48.09 14.03
N VAL A 148 -32.19 -48.88 14.53
CA VAL A 148 -32.12 -49.27 15.94
C VAL A 148 -30.79 -48.82 16.53
N VAL A 149 -30.85 -48.10 17.65
CA VAL A 149 -29.69 -47.59 18.39
C VAL A 149 -29.68 -48.23 19.78
N ASP A 150 -28.49 -48.67 20.22
CA ASP A 150 -28.32 -49.21 21.58
C ASP A 150 -28.65 -48.14 22.64
N SER A 151 -29.31 -48.54 23.73
CA SER A 151 -29.72 -47.62 24.80
C SER A 151 -28.55 -46.86 25.42
N ARG A 152 -27.31 -47.40 25.34
CA ARG A 152 -26.08 -46.74 25.78
C ARG A 152 -25.77 -45.43 25.02
N TYR A 153 -26.35 -45.23 23.83
CA TYR A 153 -26.16 -44.04 23.01
C TYR A 153 -27.32 -43.05 23.05
N SER A 154 -28.39 -43.38 23.78
CA SER A 154 -29.62 -42.58 23.86
C SER A 154 -29.41 -41.12 24.31
N GLY A 155 -28.27 -40.83 24.96
CA GLY A 155 -27.92 -39.49 25.39
C GLY A 155 -27.42 -38.55 24.28
N PHE A 156 -27.06 -39.07 23.10
CA PHE A 156 -26.57 -38.27 21.98
C PHE A 156 -27.07 -38.71 20.60
N ALA A 157 -27.75 -39.84 20.51
CA ALA A 157 -28.34 -40.36 19.27
C ALA A 157 -29.75 -40.90 19.51
N HIS A 158 -30.67 -40.60 18.60
CA HIS A 158 -32.06 -41.03 18.66
C HIS A 158 -32.51 -41.52 17.28
N ALA A 159 -33.27 -42.61 17.26
CA ALA A 159 -33.79 -43.19 16.03
C ALA A 159 -35.32 -43.24 16.06
N GLU A 160 -35.94 -42.76 14.97
CA GLU A 160 -37.38 -42.83 14.74
C GLU A 160 -37.63 -43.29 13.29
N GLY A 161 -38.24 -44.46 13.13
CA GLY A 161 -38.45 -45.05 11.80
C GLY A 161 -37.12 -45.21 11.04
N ARG A 162 -36.96 -44.49 9.94
CA ARG A 162 -35.75 -44.50 9.07
C ARG A 162 -34.82 -43.31 9.28
N THR A 163 -35.04 -42.54 10.34
CA THR A 163 -34.26 -41.33 10.64
C THR A 163 -33.41 -41.56 11.88
N LEU A 164 -32.12 -41.26 11.78
CA LEU A 164 -31.17 -41.21 12.88
C LEU A 164 -30.78 -39.75 13.14
N THR A 165 -31.21 -39.21 14.27
CA THR A 165 -30.79 -37.89 14.75
C THR A 165 -29.55 -38.05 15.63
N ILE A 166 -28.50 -37.30 15.32
CA ILE A 166 -27.18 -37.33 15.96
C ILE A 166 -26.97 -35.98 16.65
N GLY A 167 -27.49 -35.88 17.87
CA GLY A 167 -27.51 -34.65 18.66
C GLY A 167 -26.17 -34.28 19.29
N GLY A 168 -25.30 -35.26 19.56
CA GLY A 168 -24.07 -35.02 20.31
C GLY A 168 -24.31 -34.56 21.76
N TYR A 169 -23.25 -34.12 22.42
CA TYR A 169 -23.33 -33.45 23.72
C TYR A 169 -22.88 -32.01 23.60
N LYS A 170 -23.70 -31.10 24.14
CA LYS A 170 -23.35 -29.69 24.29
C LYS A 170 -22.35 -29.53 25.43
N LEU A 171 -21.16 -29.02 25.13
CA LEU A 171 -20.06 -28.81 26.05
C LEU A 171 -19.77 -27.33 26.21
N THR A 172 -19.61 -26.88 27.44
CA THR A 172 -19.17 -25.51 27.73
C THR A 172 -17.65 -25.46 27.80
N VAL A 173 -17.04 -24.58 27.01
CA VAL A 173 -15.60 -24.31 27.00
C VAL A 173 -15.35 -22.93 27.62
N ASP A 174 -14.68 -22.89 28.77
CA ASP A 174 -14.29 -21.66 29.46
C ASP A 174 -12.79 -21.42 29.33
N GLY A 175 -12.42 -20.56 28.37
CA GLY A 175 -11.04 -20.10 28.15
C GLY A 175 -10.77 -18.68 28.68
N ARG A 176 -11.69 -18.07 29.45
CA ARG A 176 -11.66 -16.62 29.72
C ARG A 176 -10.46 -16.12 30.52
N LYS A 177 -9.77 -17.02 31.20
CA LYS A 177 -8.54 -16.70 31.97
C LYS A 177 -7.32 -16.50 31.08
N LEU A 178 -7.34 -16.99 29.83
CA LEU A 178 -6.22 -16.92 28.91
C LEU A 178 -5.98 -15.49 28.42
N SER A 179 -4.76 -15.20 27.99
CA SER A 179 -4.38 -13.93 27.34
C SER A 179 -4.57 -13.96 25.81
N HIS A 180 -5.07 -15.07 25.25
CA HIS A 180 -5.32 -15.28 23.83
C HIS A 180 -6.62 -16.09 23.63
N GLY A 181 -7.16 -16.08 22.40
CA GLY A 181 -8.26 -16.99 22.03
C GLY A 181 -7.81 -18.45 21.87
N LEU A 182 -8.75 -19.36 21.66
CA LEU A 182 -8.50 -20.78 21.41
C LEU A 182 -8.88 -21.16 19.98
N LEU A 183 -8.02 -21.93 19.32
CA LEU A 183 -8.29 -22.59 18.06
C LEU A 183 -8.70 -24.04 18.34
N PRO A 184 -9.95 -24.45 18.05
CA PRO A 184 -10.35 -25.84 18.17
C PRO A 184 -9.58 -26.74 17.20
N MET A 185 -9.11 -27.88 17.69
CA MET A 185 -8.44 -28.92 16.90
C MET A 185 -9.37 -30.10 16.70
N ASN A 186 -9.26 -30.74 15.53
CA ASN A 186 -10.03 -31.93 15.16
C ASN A 186 -11.56 -31.71 15.09
N LEU A 187 -11.97 -30.50 14.69
CA LEU A 187 -13.36 -30.11 14.39
C LEU A 187 -13.51 -29.71 12.92
N LEU A 188 -13.31 -30.67 12.01
CA LEU A 188 -13.48 -30.46 10.56
C LEU A 188 -14.89 -29.91 10.27
N GLY A 189 -14.98 -28.86 9.45
CA GLY A 189 -16.26 -28.20 9.11
C GLY A 189 -16.78 -27.16 10.13
N GLY A 190 -16.03 -26.85 11.20
CA GLY A 190 -16.58 -26.05 12.31
C GLY A 190 -15.68 -25.15 13.16
N ALA A 191 -14.44 -24.81 12.78
CA ALA A 191 -13.57 -24.02 13.66
C ALA A 191 -13.61 -22.50 13.37
N VAL A 192 -14.42 -21.78 14.14
CA VAL A 192 -14.22 -20.34 14.43
C VAL A 192 -13.27 -20.25 15.64
N VAL A 193 -12.36 -19.27 15.65
CA VAL A 193 -11.54 -18.97 16.83
C VAL A 193 -12.45 -18.63 18.02
N LEU A 194 -12.32 -19.36 19.12
CA LEU A 194 -13.05 -19.10 20.34
C LEU A 194 -12.40 -17.93 21.08
N THR A 195 -13.11 -16.82 21.15
CA THR A 195 -12.65 -15.60 21.83
C THR A 195 -12.61 -15.79 23.35
N ARG A 196 -11.72 -15.07 24.03
CA ARG A 196 -11.51 -15.21 25.49
C ARG A 196 -12.45 -14.34 26.34
N ASP A 197 -13.32 -13.56 25.75
CA ASP A 197 -14.24 -12.64 26.43
C ASP A 197 -15.50 -13.34 26.97
N GLN A 198 -15.80 -14.53 26.47
CA GLN A 198 -16.96 -15.32 26.85
C GLN A 198 -16.66 -16.82 26.92
N THR A 199 -17.60 -17.58 27.47
CA THR A 199 -17.62 -19.03 27.35
C THR A 199 -18.22 -19.43 26.01
N HIS A 200 -17.77 -20.55 25.45
CA HIS A 200 -18.26 -21.06 24.17
C HIS A 200 -18.94 -22.41 24.34
N GLU A 201 -19.84 -22.74 23.43
CA GLU A 201 -20.58 -24.00 23.43
C GLU A 201 -20.21 -24.79 22.18
N LEU A 202 -19.79 -26.04 22.36
CA LEU A 202 -19.49 -26.97 21.28
C LEU A 202 -20.34 -28.23 21.43
N THR A 203 -21.04 -28.63 20.38
CA THR A 203 -21.82 -29.86 20.36
C THR A 203 -20.99 -30.96 19.71
N LEU A 204 -20.47 -31.89 20.53
CA LEU A 204 -19.49 -32.89 20.09
C LEU A 204 -20.00 -34.32 20.24
N LEU A 205 -19.54 -35.22 19.37
CA LEU A 205 -19.72 -36.66 19.55
C LEU A 205 -18.76 -37.23 20.61
N PRO A 206 -19.15 -38.33 21.30
CA PRO A 206 -18.20 -39.13 22.07
C PRO A 206 -17.05 -39.63 21.20
N ALA A 207 -15.84 -39.15 21.47
CA ALA A 207 -14.62 -39.53 20.77
C ALA A 207 -13.37 -39.19 21.59
N VAL A 208 -12.25 -39.79 21.21
CA VAL A 208 -10.93 -39.56 21.82
C VAL A 208 -10.11 -38.62 20.95
N GLY A 209 -9.55 -37.55 21.54
CA GLY A 209 -8.55 -36.71 20.88
C GLY A 209 -9.02 -35.37 20.33
N TYR A 210 -10.13 -34.81 20.82
CA TYR A 210 -10.41 -33.38 20.60
C TYR A 210 -9.32 -32.52 21.28
N GLY A 211 -9.15 -31.27 20.89
CA GLY A 211 -8.12 -30.43 21.49
C GLY A 211 -8.29 -28.95 21.21
N PHE A 212 -7.39 -28.17 21.79
CA PHE A 212 -7.27 -26.74 21.50
C PHE A 212 -5.81 -26.33 21.39
N GLN A 213 -5.57 -25.31 20.59
CA GLN A 213 -4.30 -24.61 20.47
C GLN A 213 -4.51 -23.10 20.66
N PRO A 214 -3.46 -22.31 20.86
CA PRO A 214 -3.59 -20.86 20.85
C PRO A 214 -4.13 -20.37 19.50
N ALA A 215 -5.03 -19.37 19.53
CA ALA A 215 -5.69 -18.84 18.33
C ALA A 215 -4.73 -18.44 17.20
N ALA A 216 -3.51 -18.04 17.53
CA ALA A 216 -2.47 -17.69 16.58
C ALA A 216 -1.92 -18.86 15.75
N GLY A 217 -2.51 -20.06 15.84
CA GLY A 217 -2.08 -21.25 15.11
C GLY A 217 -0.76 -21.84 15.64
N LEU A 218 -0.43 -21.56 16.89
CA LEU A 218 0.76 -22.14 17.53
C LEU A 218 0.54 -23.62 17.81
N VAL A 219 1.58 -24.42 17.60
CA VAL A 219 1.49 -25.86 17.84
C VAL A 219 1.49 -26.12 19.35
N GLY A 220 0.37 -26.65 19.84
CA GLY A 220 0.18 -27.13 21.21
C GLY A 220 -0.37 -28.56 21.22
N ASP A 221 -0.09 -29.31 22.28
CA ASP A 221 -0.49 -30.72 22.41
C ASP A 221 -1.66 -30.91 23.39
N PHE A 222 -2.51 -29.91 23.64
CA PHE A 222 -3.63 -30.09 24.55
C PHE A 222 -4.76 -30.90 23.92
N ARG A 223 -5.14 -32.01 24.57
CA ARG A 223 -6.20 -32.92 24.11
C ARG A 223 -7.16 -33.28 25.25
N PHE A 224 -8.40 -33.57 24.88
CA PHE A 224 -9.44 -34.08 25.76
C PHE A 224 -10.34 -35.09 25.02
N ASN A 225 -11.07 -35.88 25.79
CA ASN A 225 -12.00 -36.87 25.28
C ASN A 225 -13.42 -36.53 25.72
N VAL A 226 -14.39 -37.04 24.97
CA VAL A 226 -15.81 -37.01 25.34
C VAL A 226 -16.26 -38.46 25.51
N SER A 227 -16.68 -38.82 26.72
CA SER A 227 -17.18 -40.15 27.04
C SER A 227 -18.57 -40.39 26.47
N VAL A 228 -19.00 -41.66 26.42
CA VAL A 228 -20.33 -42.07 25.94
C VAL A 228 -21.48 -41.46 26.74
N ASP A 229 -21.28 -41.15 28.03
CA ASP A 229 -22.26 -40.44 28.88
C ASP A 229 -22.23 -38.89 28.71
N GLY A 230 -21.29 -38.41 27.89
CA GLY A 230 -21.04 -37.00 27.61
C GLY A 230 -20.10 -36.31 28.58
N SER A 231 -19.52 -37.02 29.56
CA SER A 231 -18.49 -36.44 30.43
C SER A 231 -17.23 -36.07 29.64
N VAL A 232 -16.65 -34.90 29.94
CA VAL A 232 -15.36 -34.48 29.39
C VAL A 232 -14.25 -35.06 30.24
N VAL A 233 -13.30 -35.75 29.60
CA VAL A 233 -12.16 -36.37 30.26
C VAL A 233 -10.88 -35.70 29.79
N VAL A 234 -10.12 -35.18 30.74
CA VAL A 234 -8.81 -34.55 30.52
C VAL A 234 -7.75 -35.46 31.13
N ASP A 235 -6.71 -35.77 30.35
CA ASP A 235 -5.57 -36.56 30.84
C ASP A 235 -4.88 -35.83 32.02
N SER A 236 -4.44 -36.59 33.02
CA SER A 236 -3.81 -36.03 34.23
C SER A 236 -2.57 -35.19 33.93
N ARG A 237 -1.90 -35.41 32.79
CA ARG A 237 -0.78 -34.59 32.30
C ARG A 237 -1.15 -33.13 32.03
N TYR A 238 -2.43 -32.82 31.83
CA TYR A 238 -2.91 -31.45 31.58
C TYR A 238 -3.58 -30.80 32.78
N SER A 239 -3.70 -31.52 33.91
CA SER A 239 -4.41 -31.08 35.11
C SER A 239 -3.90 -29.75 35.69
N GLY A 240 -2.66 -29.36 35.36
CA GLY A 240 -2.08 -28.09 35.78
C GLY A 240 -2.64 -26.85 35.05
N PHE A 241 -3.30 -27.01 33.90
CA PHE A 241 -3.84 -25.88 33.13
C PHE A 241 -5.24 -26.11 32.54
N ALA A 242 -5.75 -27.34 32.58
CA ALA A 242 -7.10 -27.69 32.13
C ALA A 242 -7.78 -28.63 33.12
N HIS A 243 -9.07 -28.40 33.36
CA HIS A 243 -9.90 -29.22 34.23
C HIS A 243 -11.28 -29.40 33.63
N ALA A 244 -11.90 -30.55 33.87
CA ALA A 244 -13.24 -30.86 33.41
C ALA A 244 -14.14 -31.29 34.56
N GLU A 245 -15.36 -30.75 34.59
CA GLU A 245 -16.42 -31.13 35.52
C GLU A 245 -17.71 -31.35 34.72
N GLY A 246 -18.16 -32.60 34.65
CA GLY A 246 -19.30 -32.98 33.81
C GLY A 246 -19.05 -32.63 32.33
N ARG A 247 -19.82 -31.67 31.79
CA ARG A 247 -19.75 -31.20 30.40
C ARG A 247 -19.01 -29.86 30.23
N THR A 248 -18.40 -29.36 31.30
CA THR A 248 -17.68 -28.10 31.30
C THR A 248 -16.19 -28.35 31.26
N LEU A 249 -15.52 -27.82 30.24
CA LEU A 249 -14.06 -27.80 30.11
C LEU A 249 -13.55 -26.39 30.43
N THR A 250 -12.82 -26.25 31.53
CA THR A 250 -12.14 -25.00 31.90
C THR A 250 -10.68 -25.07 31.49
N ILE A 251 -10.22 -24.12 30.68
CA ILE A 251 -8.85 -24.01 30.18
C ILE A 251 -8.24 -22.75 30.78
N GLY A 252 -7.54 -22.92 31.89
CA GLY A 252 -6.96 -21.83 32.68
C GLY A 252 -5.59 -21.38 32.23
N GLY A 253 -4.84 -22.21 31.48
CA GLY A 253 -3.45 -21.92 31.11
C GLY A 253 -2.52 -21.82 32.32
N TYR A 254 -1.29 -21.36 32.08
CA TYR A 254 -0.34 -20.99 33.13
C TYR A 254 -0.13 -19.49 33.15
N LYS A 255 -0.18 -18.91 34.35
CA LYS A 255 0.20 -17.52 34.58
C LYS A 255 1.71 -17.40 34.54
N LEU A 256 2.22 -16.60 33.62
CA LEU A 256 3.64 -16.34 33.40
C LEU A 256 3.96 -14.90 33.74
N THR A 257 5.08 -14.67 34.41
CA THR A 257 5.61 -13.32 34.68
C THR A 257 6.59 -12.94 33.59
N VAL A 258 6.37 -11.82 32.94
CA VAL A 258 7.27 -11.22 31.94
C VAL A 258 7.95 -10.00 32.55
N ASP A 259 9.26 -10.09 32.75
CA ASP A 259 10.07 -8.97 33.25
C ASP A 259 10.92 -8.38 32.11
N GLY A 260 10.42 -7.29 31.53
CA GLY A 260 11.13 -6.48 30.52
C GLY A 260 11.73 -5.18 31.07
N ARG A 261 11.78 -4.98 32.40
CA ARG A 261 12.05 -3.66 32.99
C ARG A 261 13.45 -3.09 32.72
N LYS A 262 14.39 -3.95 32.32
CA LYS A 262 15.75 -3.55 31.94
C LYS A 262 15.83 -2.90 30.55
N LEU A 263 14.83 -3.12 29.70
CA LEU A 263 14.81 -2.61 28.33
C LEU A 263 14.60 -1.09 28.31
N SER A 264 15.07 -0.43 27.25
CA SER A 264 14.81 1.00 27.00
C SER A 264 13.51 1.26 26.25
N HIS A 265 12.75 0.22 25.91
CA HIS A 265 11.46 0.28 25.20
C HIS A 265 10.47 -0.74 25.78
N GLY A 266 9.18 -0.59 25.46
CA GLY A 266 8.17 -1.62 25.77
C GLY A 266 8.29 -2.86 24.89
N LEU A 267 7.51 -3.89 25.21
CA LEU A 267 7.43 -5.14 24.44
C LEU A 267 6.06 -5.29 23.78
N LEU A 268 6.04 -5.71 22.53
CA LEU A 268 4.83 -6.10 21.81
C LEU A 268 4.77 -7.63 21.76
N PRO A 269 3.76 -8.25 22.40
CA PRO A 269 3.62 -9.71 22.37
C PRO A 269 3.24 -10.20 20.97
N MET A 270 3.90 -11.27 20.54
CA MET A 270 3.64 -11.93 19.25
C MET A 270 2.86 -13.23 19.47
N ASN A 271 2.05 -13.59 18.48
CA ASN A 271 1.25 -14.82 18.46
C ASN A 271 0.22 -14.93 19.60
N LEU A 272 -0.37 -13.78 19.99
CA LEU A 272 -1.50 -13.66 20.91
C LEU A 272 -2.70 -13.01 20.21
N LEU A 273 -3.31 -13.70 19.23
CA LEU A 273 -4.55 -13.23 18.60
C LEU A 273 -5.64 -13.06 19.68
N GLY A 274 -6.21 -11.85 19.81
CA GLY A 274 -7.26 -11.55 20.79
C GLY A 274 -6.91 -10.55 21.91
N GLY A 275 -5.94 -9.65 21.69
CA GLY A 275 -5.83 -8.40 22.47
C GLY A 275 -4.65 -8.29 23.43
N ALA A 276 -3.42 -8.51 22.95
CA ALA A 276 -2.24 -8.17 23.73
C ALA A 276 -1.86 -6.68 23.51
N VAL A 277 -1.98 -5.89 24.57
CA VAL A 277 -1.53 -4.49 24.64
C VAL A 277 -0.01 -4.46 24.77
N VAL A 278 0.63 -3.40 24.29
CA VAL A 278 2.06 -3.14 24.54
C VAL A 278 2.36 -3.26 26.04
N LEU A 279 3.31 -4.13 26.39
CA LEU A 279 3.79 -4.30 27.74
C LEU A 279 4.83 -3.21 28.05
N THR A 280 4.47 -2.31 28.96
CA THR A 280 5.32 -1.21 29.38
C THR A 280 6.51 -1.69 30.22
N ARG A 281 7.63 -0.97 30.18
CA ARG A 281 8.87 -1.37 30.87
C ARG A 281 8.97 -0.93 32.34
N ASP A 282 7.96 -0.25 32.87
CA ASP A 282 7.93 0.29 34.24
C ASP A 282 7.54 -0.78 35.29
N GLN A 283 6.97 -1.90 34.84
CA GLN A 283 6.52 -3.00 35.68
C GLN A 283 6.73 -4.36 35.02
N THR A 284 6.58 -5.42 35.81
CA THR A 284 6.42 -6.77 35.29
C THR A 284 4.99 -6.99 34.82
N HIS A 285 4.79 -7.81 33.81
CA HIS A 285 3.47 -8.13 33.27
C HIS A 285 3.15 -9.60 33.44
N GLU A 286 1.86 -9.92 33.50
CA GLU A 286 1.41 -11.30 33.61
C GLU A 286 0.64 -11.71 32.36
N LEU A 287 1.02 -12.84 31.77
CA LEU A 287 0.32 -13.46 30.65
C LEU A 287 -0.11 -14.86 31.03
N THR A 288 -1.37 -15.19 30.76
CA THR A 288 -1.91 -16.53 31.02
C THR A 288 -1.95 -17.30 29.70
N LEU A 289 -1.03 -18.25 29.52
CA LEU A 289 -0.81 -18.92 28.23
C LEU A 289 -1.07 -20.43 28.30
N LEU A 290 -1.57 -20.99 27.19
CA LEU A 290 -1.59 -22.43 26.99
C LEU A 290 -0.17 -22.97 26.71
N PRO A 291 0.19 -24.19 27.13
CA PRO A 291 1.39 -24.86 26.63
C PRO A 291 1.42 -24.95 25.10
N ALA A 292 2.42 -24.31 24.49
CA ALA A 292 2.62 -24.27 23.04
C ALA A 292 4.05 -23.82 22.69
N VAL A 293 4.44 -24.04 21.44
CA VAL A 293 5.74 -23.64 20.88
C VAL A 293 5.57 -22.38 20.03
N GLY A 294 6.44 -21.38 20.24
CA GLY A 294 6.54 -20.22 19.35
C GLY A 294 5.83 -18.94 19.80
N TYR A 295 5.57 -18.75 21.09
CA TYR A 295 5.27 -17.41 21.61
C TYR A 295 6.47 -16.49 21.42
N GLY A 296 6.29 -15.17 21.43
CA GLY A 296 7.42 -14.26 21.25
C GLY A 296 7.13 -12.83 21.65
N PHE A 297 8.16 -12.00 21.57
CA PHE A 297 8.04 -10.56 21.74
C PHE A 297 8.90 -9.83 20.72
N GLN A 298 8.45 -8.65 20.33
CA GLN A 298 9.23 -7.70 19.54
C GLN A 298 9.23 -6.33 20.23
N PRO A 299 10.07 -5.37 19.80
CA PRO A 299 10.01 -4.01 20.34
C PRO A 299 8.63 -3.38 20.13
N ALA A 300 8.15 -2.63 21.12
CA ALA A 300 6.82 -1.98 21.09
C ALA A 300 6.58 -1.08 19.87
N ALA A 301 7.63 -0.60 19.22
CA ALA A 301 7.55 0.18 18.00
C ALA A 301 7.18 -0.62 16.74
N GLY A 302 6.88 -1.93 16.87
CA GLY A 302 6.53 -2.78 15.74
C GLY A 302 7.72 -3.15 14.87
N LEU A 303 8.94 -3.02 15.40
CA LEU A 303 10.15 -3.49 14.72
C LEU A 303 10.14 -5.01 14.62
N VAL A 304 10.64 -5.54 13.51
CA VAL A 304 10.74 -6.98 13.30
C VAL A 304 11.90 -7.52 14.14
N GLY A 305 11.57 -8.38 15.11
CA GLY A 305 12.51 -9.14 15.92
C GLY A 305 12.14 -10.63 15.91
N ASP A 306 13.13 -11.50 16.09
CA ASP A 306 12.94 -12.96 16.01
C ASP A 306 13.01 -13.64 17.39
N PHE A 307 12.61 -12.96 18.46
CA PHE A 307 12.63 -13.56 19.79
C PHE A 307 11.40 -14.44 20.05
N ARG A 308 11.64 -15.73 20.35
CA ARG A 308 10.61 -16.73 20.63
C ARG A 308 10.90 -17.52 21.89
N PHE A 309 9.84 -18.01 22.53
CA PHE A 309 9.88 -18.90 23.68
C PHE A 309 8.72 -19.90 23.62
N ASN A 310 8.85 -20.98 24.38
CA ASN A 310 7.86 -22.04 24.48
C ASN A 310 7.33 -22.12 25.91
N VAL A 311 6.14 -22.68 26.06
CA VAL A 311 5.55 -23.02 27.36
C VAL A 311 5.36 -24.53 27.38
N SER A 312 6.06 -25.20 28.29
CA SER A 312 5.98 -26.65 28.49
C SER A 312 4.66 -27.07 29.13
N VAL A 313 4.34 -28.36 29.06
CA VAL A 313 3.10 -28.94 29.61
C VAL A 313 2.97 -28.76 31.13
N ASP A 314 4.09 -28.68 31.86
CA ASP A 314 4.17 -28.38 33.29
C ASP A 314 4.08 -26.86 33.60
N GLY A 315 4.06 -26.03 32.56
CA GLY A 315 4.00 -24.57 32.61
C GLY A 315 5.36 -23.89 32.66
N SER A 316 6.46 -24.64 32.60
CA SER A 316 7.81 -24.06 32.56
C SER A 316 8.03 -23.30 31.25
N VAL A 317 8.62 -22.11 31.34
CA VAL A 317 9.01 -21.31 30.16
C VAL A 317 10.35 -21.83 29.66
N VAL A 318 10.42 -22.12 28.37
CA VAL A 318 11.64 -22.61 27.71
C VAL A 318 12.08 -21.59 26.66
N VAL A 319 13.31 -21.12 26.80
CA VAL A 319 13.96 -20.20 25.86
C VAL A 319 15.06 -20.96 25.16
N ASP A 320 15.09 -20.87 23.82
CA ASP A 320 16.16 -21.47 23.01
C ASP A 320 17.53 -20.88 23.40
N SER A 321 18.57 -21.72 23.41
CA SER A 321 19.92 -21.30 23.82
C SER A 321 20.46 -20.15 22.96
N ARG A 322 19.99 -19.99 21.72
CA ARG A 322 20.35 -18.87 20.85
C ARG A 322 19.94 -17.49 21.39
N TYR A 323 18.98 -17.42 22.32
CA TYR A 323 18.54 -16.16 22.94
C TYR A 323 19.10 -15.95 24.35
N SER A 324 19.88 -16.91 24.88
CA SER A 324 20.40 -16.89 26.25
C SER A 324 21.20 -15.64 26.61
N GLY A 325 21.74 -14.95 25.60
CA GLY A 325 22.47 -13.69 25.78
C GLY A 325 21.60 -12.49 26.16
N PHE A 326 20.28 -12.54 25.93
CA PHE A 326 19.37 -11.42 26.23
C PHE A 326 18.04 -11.82 26.87
N ALA A 327 17.71 -13.10 26.93
CA ALA A 327 16.51 -13.63 27.57
C ALA A 327 16.83 -14.89 28.39
N HIS A 328 16.22 -15.00 29.57
CA HIS A 328 16.36 -16.15 30.44
C HIS A 328 15.02 -16.50 31.09
N ALA A 329 14.81 -17.79 31.35
CA ALA A 329 13.59 -18.28 31.97
C ALA A 329 13.92 -19.12 33.20
N GLU A 330 13.20 -18.87 34.29
CA GLU A 330 13.25 -19.65 35.52
C GLU A 330 11.81 -19.99 35.95
N GLY A 331 11.45 -21.27 35.87
CA GLY A 331 10.08 -21.72 36.12
C GLY A 331 9.09 -21.02 35.19
N ARG A 332 8.19 -20.20 35.74
CA ARG A 332 7.16 -19.44 35.01
C ARG A 332 7.51 -17.97 34.76
N THR A 333 8.74 -17.58 35.05
CA THR A 333 9.21 -16.20 34.88
C THR A 333 10.12 -16.11 33.67
N LEU A 334 9.75 -15.26 32.71
CA LEU A 334 10.57 -14.88 31.58
C LEU A 334 11.17 -13.50 31.81
N THR A 335 12.50 -13.43 31.94
CA THR A 335 13.23 -12.16 32.03
C THR A 335 13.83 -11.83 30.67
N ILE A 336 13.48 -10.66 30.13
CA ILE A 336 13.98 -10.15 28.84
C ILE A 336 14.86 -8.95 29.14
N GLY A 337 16.17 -9.20 29.22
CA GLY A 337 17.18 -8.22 29.59
C GLY A 337 17.70 -7.38 28.43
N GLY A 338 17.54 -7.83 27.18
CA GLY A 338 18.13 -7.16 26.01
C GLY A 338 19.67 -7.13 26.05
N TYR A 339 20.26 -6.39 25.12
CA TYR A 339 21.67 -6.05 25.13
C TYR A 339 21.87 -4.58 25.47
N LYS A 340 22.78 -4.31 26.40
CA LYS A 340 23.22 -2.97 26.73
C LYS A 340 24.17 -2.48 25.62
N LEU A 341 23.78 -1.41 24.96
CA LEU A 341 24.51 -0.77 23.87
C LEU A 341 25.01 0.59 24.31
N THR A 342 26.24 0.93 23.96
CA THR A 342 26.82 2.26 24.19
C THR A 342 26.63 3.11 22.94
N VAL A 343 25.97 4.26 23.08
CA VAL A 343 25.80 5.25 22.01
C VAL A 343 26.72 6.43 22.29
N ASP A 344 27.71 6.62 21.42
CA ASP A 344 28.64 7.76 21.48
C ASP A 344 28.33 8.77 20.38
N GLY A 345 27.58 9.81 20.74
CA GLY A 345 27.28 10.95 19.87
C GLY A 345 28.07 12.21 20.21
N ARG A 346 29.14 12.14 21.03
CA ARG A 346 29.78 13.33 21.63
C ARG A 346 30.46 14.26 20.63
N LYS A 347 30.74 13.76 19.41
CA LYS A 347 31.32 14.56 18.32
C LYS A 347 30.30 15.51 17.67
N LEU A 348 28.99 15.23 17.81
CA LEU A 348 27.93 16.01 17.20
C LEU A 348 27.78 17.38 17.87
N SER A 349 27.28 18.37 17.13
CA SER A 349 26.94 19.70 17.64
C SER A 349 25.54 19.78 18.25
N HIS A 350 24.76 18.69 18.22
CA HIS A 350 23.41 18.57 18.78
C HIS A 350 23.22 17.23 19.52
N GLY A 351 22.18 17.12 20.34
CA GLY A 351 21.75 15.84 20.91
C GLY A 351 21.11 14.91 19.87
N LEU A 352 20.83 13.67 20.27
CA LEU A 352 20.16 12.66 19.45
C LEU A 352 18.79 12.34 20.02
N LEU A 353 17.79 12.22 19.15
CA LEU A 353 16.46 11.71 19.50
C LEU A 353 16.35 10.28 18.99
N PRO A 354 16.20 9.28 19.87
CA PRO A 354 16.08 7.89 19.44
C PRO A 354 14.75 7.64 18.72
N MET A 355 14.80 6.87 17.63
CA MET A 355 13.65 6.45 16.84
C MET A 355 13.29 5.00 17.16
N ASN A 356 12.00 4.67 17.04
CA ASN A 356 11.49 3.31 17.24
C ASN A 356 11.72 2.74 18.66
N LEU A 357 11.75 3.62 19.66
CA LEU A 357 11.79 3.29 21.09
C LEU A 357 10.52 3.78 21.81
N LEU A 358 9.37 3.22 21.40
CA LEU A 358 8.06 3.52 21.99
C LEU A 358 8.09 3.24 23.52
N GLY A 359 7.79 4.29 24.31
CA GLY A 359 7.65 4.19 25.77
C GLY A 359 8.88 4.50 26.63
N GLY A 360 9.88 5.26 26.17
CA GLY A 360 10.89 5.72 27.15
C GLY A 360 12.19 6.39 26.72
N ALA A 361 12.38 6.83 25.48
CA ALA A 361 13.64 7.47 25.09
C ALA A 361 13.58 9.01 25.23
N VAL A 362 14.36 9.54 26.17
CA VAL A 362 14.65 10.98 26.32
C VAL A 362 15.74 11.36 25.30
N VAL A 363 15.77 12.62 24.90
CA VAL A 363 16.88 13.17 24.09
C VAL A 363 18.23 12.83 24.73
N LEU A 364 19.10 12.18 23.97
CA LEU A 364 20.46 11.84 24.35
C LEU A 364 21.35 13.06 24.14
N THR A 365 21.86 13.63 25.24
CA THR A 365 22.74 14.80 25.21
C THR A 365 24.13 14.47 24.68
N ARG A 366 24.81 15.43 24.04
CA ARG A 366 26.12 15.22 23.42
C ARG A 366 27.33 15.33 24.38
N ASP A 367 27.11 15.61 25.66
CA ASP A 367 28.16 15.81 26.67
C ASP A 367 28.70 14.49 27.23
N GLN A 368 28.00 13.38 27.01
CA GLN A 368 28.36 12.05 27.50
C GLN A 368 27.95 10.95 26.51
N THR A 369 28.45 9.74 26.74
CA THR A 369 27.93 8.53 26.10
C THR A 369 26.65 8.09 26.81
N HIS A 370 25.73 7.48 26.07
CA HIS A 370 24.47 6.98 26.62
C HIS A 370 24.37 5.47 26.47
N GLU A 371 23.60 4.83 27.36
CA GLU A 371 23.37 3.40 27.30
C GLU A 371 21.91 3.10 26.99
N LEU A 372 21.67 2.27 25.97
CA LEU A 372 20.35 1.78 25.62
C LEU A 372 20.34 0.26 25.72
N THR A 373 19.32 -0.28 26.36
CA THR A 373 19.15 -1.72 26.48
C THR A 373 18.08 -2.19 25.49
N LEU A 374 18.50 -2.83 24.41
CA LEU A 374 17.63 -3.13 23.26
C LEU A 374 17.47 -4.64 23.03
N LEU A 375 16.30 -5.05 22.55
CA LEU A 375 16.10 -6.39 21.99
C LEU A 375 16.81 -6.48 20.61
N PRO A 376 17.29 -7.66 20.18
CA PRO A 376 17.63 -7.88 18.79
C PRO A 376 16.46 -7.61 17.84
N ALA A 377 16.62 -6.63 16.95
CA ALA A 377 15.63 -6.24 15.94
C ALA A 377 16.26 -5.37 14.84
N VAL A 378 15.54 -5.23 13.73
CA VAL A 378 15.94 -4.41 12.57
C VAL A 378 15.22 -3.06 12.60
N GLY A 379 15.96 -1.97 12.37
CA GLY A 379 15.38 -0.65 12.15
C GLY A 379 15.31 0.28 13.37
N TYR A 380 16.17 0.11 14.38
CA TYR A 380 16.40 1.19 15.35
C TYR A 380 17.05 2.39 14.66
N GLY A 381 17.00 3.58 15.26
CA GLY A 381 17.59 4.75 14.62
C GLY A 381 17.73 5.95 15.54
N PHE A 382 18.33 7.01 15.00
CA PHE A 382 18.40 8.30 15.66
C PHE A 382 18.19 9.43 14.65
N GLN A 383 17.58 10.50 15.12
CA GLN A 383 17.48 11.76 14.39
C GLN A 383 18.04 12.91 15.24
N PRO A 384 18.28 14.10 14.67
CA PRO A 384 18.69 15.24 15.46
C PRO A 384 17.65 15.56 16.53
N ALA A 385 18.11 15.90 17.74
CA ALA A 385 17.22 16.12 18.88
C ALA A 385 16.08 17.11 18.60
N ALA A 386 16.30 18.09 17.72
CA ALA A 386 15.34 19.13 17.36
C ALA A 386 14.10 18.64 16.57
N GLY A 387 13.90 17.32 16.45
CA GLY A 387 12.77 16.75 15.73
C GLY A 387 12.88 16.89 14.22
N LEU A 388 14.10 17.10 13.70
CA LEU A 388 14.37 17.08 12.27
C LEU A 388 14.25 15.66 11.74
N VAL A 389 13.76 15.52 10.51
CA VAL A 389 13.65 14.21 9.85
C VAL A 389 15.04 13.79 9.36
N GLY A 390 15.54 12.70 9.94
CA GLY A 390 16.76 12.01 9.50
C GLY A 390 16.47 10.53 9.23
N ASP A 391 17.24 9.92 8.35
CA ASP A 391 17.03 8.51 7.93
C ASP A 391 18.14 7.57 8.46
N PHE A 392 18.75 7.89 9.60
CA PHE A 392 19.80 7.04 10.16
C PHE A 392 19.20 5.86 10.93
N ARG A 393 19.50 4.65 10.46
CA ARG A 393 19.03 3.39 11.05
C ARG A 393 20.18 2.42 11.33
N PHE A 394 19.98 1.55 12.32
CA PHE A 394 20.86 0.45 12.67
C PHE A 394 20.06 -0.76 13.16
N ASN A 395 20.69 -1.92 13.14
CA ASN A 395 20.12 -3.18 13.59
C ASN A 395 20.88 -3.69 14.81
N VAL A 396 20.22 -4.53 15.60
CA VAL A 396 20.83 -5.28 16.69
C VAL A 396 20.70 -6.76 16.37
N SER A 397 21.82 -7.43 16.17
CA SER A 397 21.88 -8.87 15.89
C SER A 397 21.53 -9.71 17.11
N VAL A 398 21.25 -11.00 16.89
CA VAL A 398 20.91 -11.95 17.96
C VAL A 398 22.03 -12.13 19.00
N ASP A 399 23.30 -11.95 18.62
CA ASP A 399 24.46 -11.94 19.54
C ASP A 399 24.67 -10.59 20.27
N GLY A 400 23.86 -9.60 19.91
CA GLY A 400 23.88 -8.24 20.43
C GLY A 400 24.80 -7.29 19.68
N SER A 401 25.46 -7.72 18.60
CA SER A 401 26.26 -6.81 17.78
C SER A 401 25.38 -5.75 17.11
N VAL A 402 25.88 -4.52 17.08
CA VAL A 402 25.24 -3.41 16.35
C VAL A 402 25.70 -3.47 14.90
N VAL A 403 24.73 -3.48 13.98
CA VAL A 403 24.99 -3.50 12.54
C VAL A 403 24.49 -2.20 11.93
N VAL A 404 25.40 -1.49 11.28
CA VAL A 404 25.12 -0.24 10.57
C VAL A 404 25.26 -0.51 9.09
N ASP A 405 24.27 -0.09 8.30
CA ASP A 405 24.33 -0.22 6.84
C ASP A 405 25.53 0.56 6.28
N SER A 406 26.20 -0.03 5.29
CA SER A 406 27.35 0.56 4.59
C SER A 406 27.11 1.99 4.08
N ARG A 407 25.86 2.36 3.77
CA ARG A 407 25.47 3.70 3.32
C ARG A 407 25.67 4.79 4.39
N TYR A 408 25.76 4.41 5.67
CA TYR A 408 25.99 5.35 6.77
C TYR A 408 27.43 5.37 7.27
N SER A 409 28.32 4.57 6.65
CA SER A 409 29.70 4.36 7.11
C SER A 409 30.52 5.66 7.16
N GLY A 410 30.12 6.67 6.39
CA GLY A 410 30.76 7.99 6.41
C GLY A 410 30.50 8.83 7.67
N PHE A 411 29.47 8.50 8.48
CA PHE A 411 29.16 9.27 9.70
C PHE A 411 28.80 8.41 10.92
N ALA A 412 28.58 7.11 10.76
CA ALA A 412 28.29 6.19 11.85
C ALA A 412 29.08 4.88 11.68
N HIS A 413 29.59 4.35 12.79
CA HIS A 413 30.29 3.08 12.82
C HIS A 413 29.91 2.30 14.08
N ALA A 414 29.95 0.98 13.98
CA ALA A 414 29.65 0.09 15.08
C ALA A 414 30.80 -0.89 15.29
N GLU A 415 31.21 -1.04 16.56
CA GLU A 415 32.18 -2.03 17.01
C GLU A 415 31.58 -2.80 18.19
N GLY A 416 31.24 -4.07 17.98
CA GLY A 416 30.54 -4.88 18.97
C GLY A 416 29.21 -4.26 19.38
N ARG A 417 29.11 -3.80 20.64
CA ARG A 417 27.91 -3.16 21.23
C ARG A 417 28.00 -1.63 21.31
N THR A 418 29.03 -1.04 20.72
CA THR A 418 29.24 0.40 20.72
C THR A 418 28.87 0.96 19.36
N LEU A 419 27.94 1.90 19.34
CA LEU A 419 27.57 2.70 18.18
C LEU A 419 28.17 4.10 18.33
N THR A 420 29.13 4.44 17.47
CA THR A 420 29.70 5.78 17.39
C THR A 420 29.06 6.55 16.25
N ILE A 421 28.47 7.70 16.56
CA ILE A 421 27.81 8.60 15.61
C ILE A 421 28.64 9.87 15.54
N GLY A 422 29.50 9.93 14.52
CA GLY A 422 30.44 11.02 14.31
C GLY A 422 29.86 12.21 13.56
N GLY A 423 28.80 12.02 12.77
CA GLY A 423 28.27 13.06 11.89
C GLY A 423 29.28 13.50 10.82
N TYR A 424 28.93 14.57 10.08
CA TYR A 424 29.84 15.26 9.17
C TYR A 424 30.21 16.61 9.71
N LYS A 425 31.50 16.93 9.67
CA LYS A 425 32.02 18.24 10.00
C LYS A 425 31.79 19.19 8.83
N LEU A 426 31.09 20.28 9.08
CA LEU A 426 30.70 21.30 8.12
C LEU A 426 31.32 22.64 8.47
N THR A 427 31.82 23.35 7.46
CA THR A 427 32.32 24.71 7.60
C THR A 427 31.21 25.71 7.29
N VAL A 428 30.95 26.65 8.18
CA VAL A 428 29.97 27.74 8.01
C VAL A 428 30.74 29.06 7.88
N ASP A 429 30.69 29.67 6.70
CA ASP A 429 31.31 30.97 6.42
C ASP A 429 30.24 32.07 6.31
N GLY A 430 30.02 32.78 7.41
CA GLY A 430 29.13 33.95 7.47
C GLY A 430 29.85 35.29 7.45
N ARG A 431 31.15 35.34 7.09
CA ARG A 431 31.98 36.55 7.32
C ARG A 431 31.57 37.78 6.51
N LYS A 432 30.79 37.58 5.44
CA LYS A 432 30.24 38.67 4.62
C LYS A 432 29.07 39.40 5.28
N LEU A 433 28.41 38.78 6.27
CA LEU A 433 27.28 39.37 6.98
C LEU A 433 27.74 40.49 7.91
N SER A 434 26.83 41.42 8.21
CA SER A 434 27.03 42.49 9.19
C SER A 434 26.68 42.08 10.62
N HIS A 435 26.12 40.89 10.81
CA HIS A 435 25.71 40.33 12.12
C HIS A 435 26.18 38.87 12.27
N GLY A 436 26.13 38.35 13.49
CA GLY A 436 26.36 36.92 13.75
C GLY A 436 25.17 36.04 13.33
N LEU A 437 25.38 34.72 13.32
CA LEU A 437 24.36 33.72 13.00
C LEU A 437 23.91 32.99 14.27
N LEU A 438 22.60 32.85 14.45
CA LEU A 438 22.01 32.00 15.49
C LEU A 438 21.54 30.70 14.84
N PRO A 439 22.13 29.54 15.19
CA PRO A 439 21.71 28.27 14.62
C PRO A 439 20.28 27.90 15.04
N MET A 440 19.50 27.41 14.09
CA MET A 440 18.17 26.85 14.31
C MET A 440 18.23 25.33 14.36
N ASN A 441 17.33 24.71 15.14
CA ASN A 441 17.18 23.26 15.23
C ASN A 441 18.44 22.52 15.74
N LEU A 442 19.18 23.15 16.66
CA LEU A 442 20.22 22.52 17.47
C LEU A 442 19.81 22.56 18.95
N LEU A 443 19.19 21.49 19.47
CA LEU A 443 18.90 21.36 20.90
C LEU A 443 20.22 21.18 21.67
N GLY A 444 20.62 22.19 22.46
CA GLY A 444 21.84 22.15 23.28
C GLY A 444 22.70 23.43 23.30
N GLY A 445 22.13 24.60 22.98
CA GLY A 445 22.81 25.89 23.20
C GLY A 445 23.99 26.12 22.26
N ALA A 446 23.75 26.17 20.95
CA ALA A 446 24.77 26.67 20.05
C ALA A 446 24.91 28.19 20.25
N VAL A 447 26.10 28.59 20.70
CA VAL A 447 26.51 29.99 20.85
C VAL A 447 26.36 30.70 19.50
N VAL A 448 25.96 31.98 19.53
CA VAL A 448 25.93 32.83 18.33
C VAL A 448 27.26 32.70 17.58
N LEU A 449 27.20 32.26 16.33
CA LEU A 449 28.37 32.16 15.46
C LEU A 449 28.75 33.57 15.00
N THR A 450 29.91 34.03 15.44
CA THR A 450 30.42 35.37 15.14
C THR A 450 30.87 35.49 13.69
N ARG A 451 30.75 36.68 13.09
CA ARG A 451 31.10 36.93 11.69
C ARG A 451 32.59 37.16 11.41
N ASP A 452 33.44 37.15 12.43
CA ASP A 452 34.89 37.43 12.33
C ASP A 452 35.70 36.21 11.87
N GLN A 453 35.10 35.02 11.91
CA GLN A 453 35.72 33.76 11.53
C GLN A 453 34.71 32.80 10.89
N THR A 454 35.21 31.71 10.30
CA THR A 454 34.40 30.55 9.92
C THR A 454 34.16 29.66 11.13
N HIS A 455 33.03 28.95 11.17
CA HIS A 455 32.67 28.06 12.28
C HIS A 455 32.50 26.63 11.80
N GLU A 456 32.75 25.66 12.68
CA GLU A 456 32.61 24.24 12.37
C GLU A 456 31.44 23.64 13.15
N LEU A 457 30.52 22.99 12.44
CA LEU A 457 29.43 22.23 13.03
C LEU A 457 29.50 20.77 12.60
N THR A 458 29.36 19.85 13.54
CA THR A 458 29.32 18.42 13.25
C THR A 458 27.87 17.95 13.30
N LEU A 459 27.27 17.68 12.14
CA LEU A 459 25.84 17.41 12.02
C LEU A 459 25.57 15.98 11.53
N LEU A 460 24.47 15.40 11.99
CA LEU A 460 23.91 14.18 11.41
C LEU A 460 23.22 14.52 10.07
N PRO A 461 23.20 13.62 9.07
CA PRO A 461 22.36 13.81 7.90
C PRO A 461 20.88 13.97 8.27
N ALA A 462 20.30 15.10 7.91
CA ALA A 462 18.89 15.44 8.15
C ALA A 462 18.46 16.65 7.31
N VAL A 463 17.14 16.82 7.20
CA VAL A 463 16.49 17.92 6.48
C VAL A 463 16.09 19.03 7.45
N GLY A 464 16.40 20.28 7.11
CA GLY A 464 15.86 21.46 7.81
C GLY A 464 16.72 22.05 8.92
N TYR A 465 18.05 21.87 8.89
CA TYR A 465 18.96 22.74 9.65
C TYR A 465 18.84 24.18 9.16
N GLY A 466 19.31 25.17 9.92
CA GLY A 466 19.22 26.56 9.46
C GLY A 466 19.91 27.56 10.37
N PHE A 467 19.89 28.82 9.94
CA PHE A 467 20.39 29.94 10.72
C PHE A 467 19.43 31.13 10.62
N GLN A 468 19.35 31.90 11.68
CA GLN A 468 18.65 33.17 11.72
C GLN A 468 19.61 34.28 12.17
N PRO A 469 19.28 35.57 11.97
CA PRO A 469 20.08 36.66 12.52
C PRO A 469 20.24 36.53 14.03
N ALA A 470 21.45 36.76 14.53
CA ALA A 470 21.75 36.72 15.97
C ALA A 470 20.89 37.68 16.81
N ALA A 471 20.25 38.66 16.18
CA ALA A 471 19.29 39.59 16.78
C ALA A 471 18.01 38.93 17.35
N GLY A 472 17.84 37.61 17.19
CA GLY A 472 16.60 36.91 17.57
C GLY A 472 15.43 37.20 16.63
N LEU A 473 15.74 37.72 15.44
CA LEU A 473 14.76 37.94 14.38
C LEU A 473 14.41 36.60 13.74
N VAL A 474 13.12 36.37 13.49
CA VAL A 474 12.67 35.18 12.79
C VAL A 474 13.11 35.29 11.32
N GLY A 475 13.99 34.38 10.92
CA GLY A 475 14.45 34.21 9.55
C GLY A 475 14.23 32.77 9.10
N ASP A 476 13.93 32.58 7.82
CA ASP A 476 13.49 31.28 7.28
C ASP A 476 14.61 30.48 6.61
N PHE A 477 15.88 30.88 6.77
CA PHE A 477 16.99 30.22 6.07
C PHE A 477 17.24 28.80 6.57
N ARG A 478 17.10 27.82 5.67
CA ARG A 478 17.33 26.40 5.95
C ARG A 478 18.27 25.72 4.94
N PHE A 479 18.90 24.65 5.37
CA PHE A 479 19.74 23.78 4.56
C PHE A 479 19.61 22.33 5.03
N ASN A 480 20.00 21.40 4.15
CA ASN A 480 19.97 19.97 4.42
C ASN A 480 21.38 19.42 4.43
N VAL A 481 21.57 18.29 5.12
CA VAL A 481 22.80 17.50 5.08
C VAL A 481 22.45 16.13 4.53
N SER A 482 22.98 15.80 3.37
CA SER A 482 22.77 14.53 2.68
C SER A 482 23.49 13.37 3.39
N VAL A 483 23.14 12.13 3.04
CA VAL A 483 23.74 10.91 3.62
C VAL A 483 25.25 10.81 3.35
N ASP A 484 25.75 11.39 2.24
CA ASP A 484 27.18 11.48 1.91
C ASP A 484 27.91 12.65 2.62
N GLY A 485 27.15 13.49 3.32
CA GLY A 485 27.60 14.67 4.03
C GLY A 485 27.64 15.94 3.21
N SER A 486 27.18 15.94 1.96
CA SER A 486 27.04 17.17 1.18
C SER A 486 25.99 18.11 1.81
N VAL A 487 26.30 19.40 1.82
CA VAL A 487 25.36 20.44 2.23
C VAL A 487 24.52 20.84 1.02
N VAL A 488 23.20 20.74 1.16
CA VAL A 488 22.25 21.12 0.12
C VAL A 488 21.49 22.34 0.58
N VAL A 489 21.63 23.43 -0.19
CA VAL A 489 20.88 24.67 0.00
C VAL A 489 19.77 24.70 -1.04
N ASP A 490 18.53 24.89 -0.60
CA ASP A 490 17.41 25.06 -1.52
C ASP A 490 17.66 26.25 -2.45
N SER A 491 17.32 26.09 -3.72
CA SER A 491 17.44 27.12 -4.76
C SER A 491 16.85 28.47 -4.34
N ARG A 492 15.82 28.49 -3.48
CA ARG A 492 15.19 29.71 -2.96
C ARG A 492 16.12 30.58 -2.12
N TYR A 493 17.24 30.04 -1.62
CA TYR A 493 18.25 30.78 -0.85
C TYR A 493 19.52 31.09 -1.66
N SER A 494 19.59 30.65 -2.92
CA SER A 494 20.78 30.80 -3.78
C SER A 494 21.24 32.26 -3.96
N GLY A 495 20.32 33.21 -3.81
CA GLY A 495 20.62 34.64 -3.87
C GLY A 495 21.51 35.15 -2.72
N PHE A 496 21.58 34.43 -1.59
CA PHE A 496 22.35 34.87 -0.42
C PHE A 496 23.11 33.75 0.30
N ALA A 497 22.93 32.48 -0.07
CA ALA A 497 23.64 31.34 0.50
C ALA A 497 23.98 30.31 -0.59
N GLN A 498 25.15 29.70 -0.49
CA GLN A 498 25.63 28.68 -1.42
C GLN A 498 26.38 27.59 -0.66
N ALA A 499 26.37 26.37 -1.19
CA ALA A 499 27.11 25.26 -0.63
C ALA A 499 28.02 24.61 -1.66
N GLU A 500 29.22 24.26 -1.24
CA GLU A 500 30.17 23.48 -2.02
C GLU A 500 30.74 22.37 -1.12
N GLY A 501 30.40 21.12 -1.43
CA GLY A 501 30.74 19.98 -0.60
C GLY A 501 30.20 20.12 0.84
N ARG A 502 31.11 20.33 1.81
CA ARG A 502 30.79 20.48 3.25
C ARG A 502 30.90 21.92 3.75
N THR A 503 31.07 22.87 2.84
CA THR A 503 31.20 24.29 3.17
C THR A 503 29.93 25.02 2.78
N LEU A 504 29.28 25.64 3.78
CA LEU A 504 28.15 26.53 3.61
C LEU A 504 28.63 27.98 3.68
N THR A 505 28.55 28.71 2.57
CA THR A 505 28.87 30.14 2.51
C THR A 505 27.58 30.95 2.54
N ILE A 506 27.48 31.89 3.48
CA ILE A 506 26.31 32.74 3.68
C ILE A 506 26.73 34.19 3.43
N GLY A 507 26.35 34.69 2.26
CA GLY A 507 26.68 36.02 1.76
C GLY A 507 25.73 37.13 2.22
N GLY A 508 24.45 36.81 2.47
CA GLY A 508 23.42 37.82 2.74
C GLY A 508 23.09 38.70 1.53
N TYR A 509 22.12 39.61 1.69
CA TYR A 509 21.84 40.66 0.71
C TYR A 509 22.41 41.99 1.18
N LYS A 510 22.92 42.79 0.22
CA LYS A 510 23.29 44.18 0.47
C LYS A 510 22.02 45.02 0.52
N VAL A 511 21.84 45.75 1.60
CA VAL A 511 20.77 46.72 1.78
C VAL A 511 21.41 48.08 2.02
N SER A 512 21.11 49.04 1.15
CA SER A 512 21.58 50.42 1.30
C SER A 512 20.49 51.26 1.95
N LEU A 513 20.89 52.00 2.98
CA LEU A 513 20.05 52.87 3.78
C LEU A 513 20.49 54.30 3.50
N ASP A 514 19.59 55.11 2.95
CA ASP A 514 19.84 56.54 2.78
C ASP A 514 19.25 57.29 3.98
N THR A 515 20.13 57.71 4.89
CA THR A 515 19.79 58.49 6.07
C THR A 515 20.25 59.94 5.94
N SER A 516 20.45 60.46 4.72
CA SER A 516 20.96 61.82 4.48
C SER A 516 20.10 62.92 5.12
N GLU A 517 18.80 62.67 5.29
CA GLU A 517 17.85 63.58 5.94
C GLU A 517 17.86 63.49 7.49
N LEU A 518 18.63 62.57 8.07
CA LEU A 518 18.83 62.49 9.52
C LEU A 518 20.07 63.29 9.93
N SER A 519 19.95 64.13 10.95
CA SER A 519 21.07 64.93 11.49
C SER A 519 22.01 64.15 12.43
N GLU A 520 21.70 62.89 12.72
CA GLU A 520 22.36 62.08 13.75
C GLU A 520 22.69 60.68 13.21
N SER A 521 23.74 60.05 13.74
CA SER A 521 24.06 58.66 13.41
C SER A 521 23.01 57.68 13.95
N VAL A 522 22.82 56.56 13.25
CA VAL A 522 21.83 55.53 13.59
C VAL A 522 22.47 54.16 13.79
N THR A 523 21.83 53.32 14.61
CA THR A 523 22.36 51.99 14.98
C THR A 523 21.37 50.89 14.59
N PRO A 524 21.77 49.90 13.77
CA PRO A 524 20.96 48.73 13.48
C PRO A 524 20.73 47.84 14.71
N SER A 525 19.56 47.19 14.80
CA SER A 525 19.16 46.26 15.87
C SER A 525 19.83 44.88 15.79
N LEU A 526 21.10 44.85 15.40
CA LEU A 526 21.86 43.64 15.08
C LEU A 526 22.75 43.26 16.28
N LEU A 527 22.45 42.13 16.94
CA LEU A 527 23.33 41.57 17.99
C LEU A 527 24.73 41.29 17.39
N ASN A 528 25.77 41.81 18.05
CA ASN A 528 27.18 41.81 17.62
C ASN A 528 27.50 42.63 16.36
N TYR A 529 26.76 43.71 16.09
CA TYR A 529 27.17 44.73 15.13
C TYR A 529 28.36 45.54 15.67
N THR A 530 29.55 45.25 15.18
CA THR A 530 30.81 45.82 15.68
C THR A 530 31.32 47.02 14.87
N SER A 531 30.61 47.43 13.82
CA SER A 531 31.06 48.48 12.90
C SER A 531 30.78 49.92 13.38
N GLY A 532 30.19 50.11 14.56
CA GLY A 532 29.84 51.43 15.11
C GLY A 532 28.58 52.06 14.48
N PRO A 533 28.08 53.20 14.98
CA PRO A 533 26.88 53.85 14.43
C PRO A 533 27.05 54.21 12.94
N LEU A 534 26.02 54.00 12.14
CA LEU A 534 25.97 54.45 10.74
C LEU A 534 25.86 55.97 10.70
N PRO A 535 26.77 56.69 10.01
CA PRO A 535 26.70 58.15 9.90
C PRO A 535 25.51 58.59 9.02
N PRO A 536 25.08 59.87 9.11
CA PRO A 536 24.18 60.48 8.13
C PRO A 536 24.69 60.30 6.70
N GLY A 537 23.85 59.78 5.80
CA GLY A 537 24.19 59.52 4.41
C GLY A 537 23.81 58.11 3.95
N VAL A 538 24.33 57.67 2.80
CA VAL A 538 24.11 56.32 2.30
C VAL A 538 25.06 55.33 2.99
N SER A 539 24.50 54.40 3.74
CA SER A 539 25.22 53.31 4.41
C SER A 539 24.73 51.95 3.93
N THR A 540 25.65 51.00 3.71
CA THR A 540 25.29 49.63 3.28
C THR A 540 25.51 48.62 4.39
N ILE A 541 24.51 47.80 4.65
CA ILE A 541 24.60 46.63 5.53
C ILE A 541 24.37 45.35 4.73
N VAL A 542 24.93 44.25 5.20
CA VAL A 542 24.75 42.92 4.61
C VAL A 542 24.03 42.04 5.60
N VAL A 543 22.79 41.66 5.32
CA VAL A 543 21.94 40.98 6.29
C VAL A 543 21.27 39.76 5.67
N LEU A 544 20.91 38.79 6.52
CA LEU A 544 20.06 37.68 6.12
C LEU A 544 18.61 38.12 5.88
N PRO A 545 17.79 37.34 5.18
CA PRO A 545 16.35 37.51 5.21
C PRO A 545 15.78 37.44 6.63
N ALA A 546 14.94 38.41 6.99
CA ALA A 546 14.24 38.44 8.26
C ALA A 546 13.00 39.34 8.22
N SER A 547 12.05 39.01 9.08
CA SER A 547 10.73 39.67 9.16
C SER A 547 10.74 41.13 9.62
N SER A 548 11.77 41.60 10.33
CA SER A 548 11.78 42.97 10.89
C SER A 548 13.17 43.42 11.35
N TYR A 549 13.94 44.03 10.46
CA TYR A 549 15.10 44.83 10.83
C TYR A 549 14.66 46.20 11.38
N ARG A 550 15.28 46.63 12.47
CA ARG A 550 15.02 47.91 13.12
C ARG A 550 16.29 48.73 13.20
N ILE A 551 16.17 50.04 13.06
CA ILE A 551 17.27 50.99 13.16
C ILE A 551 16.87 52.07 14.16
N PHE A 552 17.75 52.38 15.11
CA PHE A 552 17.49 53.33 16.19
C PHE A 552 18.37 54.57 16.06
N ARG A 553 17.88 55.73 16.51
CA ARG A 553 18.77 56.87 16.80
C ARG A 553 19.67 56.53 17.98
N GLN A 554 20.87 57.10 17.99
CA GLN A 554 21.83 56.89 19.07
C GLN A 554 21.21 57.26 20.44
N GLY A 555 21.14 56.29 21.36
CA GLY A 555 20.60 56.50 22.71
C GLY A 555 19.07 56.45 22.84
N ASN A 556 18.33 56.11 21.77
CA ASN A 556 16.86 56.01 21.80
C ASN A 556 16.39 54.54 21.71
N SER A 557 15.27 54.22 22.36
CA SER A 557 14.67 52.88 22.38
C SER A 557 13.56 52.68 21.34
N ILE A 558 13.16 53.74 20.62
CA ILE A 558 12.14 53.70 19.57
C ILE A 558 12.83 53.62 18.20
N PRO A 559 12.46 52.66 17.33
CA PRO A 559 13.06 52.54 16.01
C PRO A 559 12.64 53.73 15.13
N VAL A 560 13.57 54.23 14.32
CA VAL A 560 13.37 55.29 13.33
C VAL A 560 13.28 54.71 11.93
N VAL A 561 13.79 53.51 11.67
CA VAL A 561 13.51 52.78 10.43
C VAL A 561 13.18 51.34 10.78
N GLN A 562 12.14 50.81 10.16
CA GLN A 562 11.79 49.41 10.21
C GLN A 562 11.57 48.88 8.78
N PHE A 563 12.17 47.75 8.45
CA PHE A 563 12.00 47.09 7.16
C PHE A 563 12.06 45.57 7.31
N SER A 564 11.44 44.84 6.39
CA SER A 564 11.63 43.39 6.24
C SER A 564 12.46 43.10 5.01
N LEU A 565 13.14 41.96 5.03
CA LEU A 565 13.88 41.43 3.89
C LEU A 565 13.47 39.98 3.69
N ASP A 566 12.91 39.64 2.54
CA ASP A 566 12.52 38.26 2.25
C ASP A 566 13.68 37.42 1.70
N VAL A 567 13.43 36.11 1.51
CA VAL A 567 14.43 35.13 1.06
C VAL A 567 15.04 35.46 -0.30
N ALA A 568 14.37 36.31 -1.04
CA ALA A 568 14.62 36.56 -2.43
C ALA A 568 15.27 37.95 -2.63
N GLY A 569 15.43 38.70 -1.53
CA GLY A 569 16.16 39.96 -1.48
C GLY A 569 15.27 41.18 -1.58
N ILE A 570 13.94 41.00 -1.59
CA ILE A 570 13.00 42.13 -1.64
C ILE A 570 12.98 42.78 -0.27
N THR A 571 13.23 44.09 -0.27
CA THR A 571 13.18 44.90 0.93
C THR A 571 11.87 45.65 1.01
N THR A 572 11.07 45.38 2.03
CA THR A 572 9.80 46.08 2.28
C THR A 572 9.99 47.06 3.42
N LEU A 573 9.76 48.34 3.15
CA LEU A 573 9.74 49.36 4.19
C LEU A 573 8.47 49.19 5.04
N ILE A 574 8.64 49.05 6.35
CA ILE A 574 7.54 48.92 7.31
C ILE A 574 7.22 50.29 7.92
N ASP A 575 8.25 51.06 8.31
CA ASP A 575 8.11 52.39 8.89
C ASP A 575 9.40 53.21 8.69
N ALA A 576 9.28 54.47 8.29
CA ALA A 576 10.39 55.43 8.23
C ALA A 576 9.89 56.89 8.15
N PRO A 577 10.66 57.87 8.66
CA PRO A 577 10.43 59.30 8.45
C PRO A 577 10.49 59.69 6.97
N ASP A 578 9.79 60.78 6.64
CA ASP A 578 9.88 61.42 5.32
C ASP A 578 11.34 61.68 4.94
N GLY A 579 11.72 61.24 3.73
CA GLY A 579 13.06 61.46 3.17
C GLY A 579 14.09 60.35 3.46
N VAL A 580 13.79 59.38 4.34
CA VAL A 580 14.62 58.19 4.54
C VAL A 580 14.18 57.08 3.60
N THR A 581 15.11 56.51 2.83
CA THR A 581 14.79 55.42 1.88
C THR A 581 15.69 54.21 2.05
N VAL A 582 15.15 53.05 1.70
CA VAL A 582 15.89 51.79 1.61
C VAL A 582 15.98 51.40 0.14
N ILE A 583 17.19 51.20 -0.36
CA ILE A 583 17.49 51.06 -1.79
C ILE A 583 17.98 49.63 -2.09
N SER A 584 17.41 49.04 -3.16
CA SER A 584 17.85 47.80 -3.84
C SER A 584 18.23 48.13 -5.30
N GLU A 585 19.15 47.40 -5.94
CA GLU A 585 19.83 47.79 -7.20
C GLU A 585 19.52 46.94 -8.48
N ARG A 586 18.36 46.27 -8.68
CA ARG A 586 18.10 45.37 -9.87
C ARG A 586 16.83 45.65 -10.73
N THR A 587 16.86 45.46 -12.07
CA THR A 587 15.66 45.57 -12.96
C THR A 587 15.57 44.47 -14.04
N PHE A 588 14.42 43.82 -14.30
CA PHE A 588 14.18 43.01 -15.54
C PHE A 588 12.69 42.91 -15.96
N CYS A 589 12.41 42.38 -17.16
CA CYS A 589 11.06 42.37 -17.79
C CYS A 589 10.28 43.73 -17.74
N GLY A 590 10.99 44.85 -17.82
CA GLY A 590 10.38 46.19 -17.79
C GLY A 590 9.89 46.70 -16.43
N VAL A 591 10.29 46.07 -15.31
CA VAL A 591 10.03 46.51 -13.93
C VAL A 591 11.32 47.02 -13.26
N PRO A 592 11.38 48.29 -12.78
CA PRO A 592 12.52 48.81 -12.03
C PRO A 592 12.51 48.48 -10.50
N ASP A 593 13.64 48.12 -9.87
CA ASP A 593 13.84 48.22 -8.39
C ASP A 593 13.84 49.71 -7.97
N ARG A 594 12.67 50.30 -7.83
CA ARG A 594 12.53 51.52 -7.03
C ARG A 594 11.19 51.45 -6.32
N ILE A 595 11.27 51.46 -4.98
CA ILE A 595 10.19 51.70 -4.01
C ILE A 595 8.81 51.29 -4.53
N VAL A 596 8.40 50.08 -4.16
CA VAL A 596 7.08 49.58 -4.50
C VAL A 596 6.15 49.76 -3.31
N THR A 597 5.53 50.93 -3.20
CA THR A 597 4.29 51.08 -2.41
C THR A 597 3.06 50.70 -3.24
N ASP A 598 3.16 50.52 -4.58
CA ASP A 598 1.99 50.41 -5.47
C ASP A 598 2.06 49.36 -6.62
N LEU A 599 3.06 48.47 -6.72
CA LEU A 599 2.90 47.31 -7.61
C LEU A 599 2.00 46.30 -6.91
N GLN A 600 0.79 46.13 -7.45
CA GLN A 600 0.11 44.86 -7.34
C GLN A 600 0.92 43.80 -8.09
N ILE A 601 1.92 43.22 -7.43
CA ILE A 601 2.49 41.93 -7.82
C ILE A 601 1.36 40.92 -7.58
N GLN A 602 0.66 40.57 -8.65
CA GLN A 602 -0.52 39.70 -8.55
C GLN A 602 -0.06 38.24 -8.48
N THR A 603 -0.12 37.69 -7.27
CA THR A 603 -0.06 36.25 -7.00
C THR A 603 -1.25 35.54 -7.66
N TYR A 604 -0.97 34.46 -8.41
CA TYR A 604 -1.93 33.54 -9.05
C TYR A 604 -2.75 34.04 -10.28
N GLY A 605 -2.86 33.22 -11.34
CA GLY A 605 -3.62 33.53 -12.58
C GLY A 605 -5.04 32.93 -12.64
N PRO A 606 -5.93 33.30 -13.60
CA PRO A 606 -5.83 34.30 -14.69
C PRO A 606 -6.93 35.41 -14.66
N PRO A 607 -6.87 36.43 -15.56
CA PRO A 607 -7.87 36.46 -16.63
C PRO A 607 -7.34 36.85 -18.02
N LYS A 608 -6.12 36.44 -18.39
CA LYS A 608 -5.71 36.48 -19.82
C LYS A 608 -5.23 35.12 -20.31
N GLY A 609 -6.20 34.27 -20.61
CA GLY A 609 -6.05 33.10 -21.46
C GLY A 609 -5.31 31.91 -20.84
N ARG A 610 -5.66 30.73 -21.36
CA ARG A 610 -4.90 29.50 -21.23
C ARG A 610 -4.97 28.80 -22.58
N TRP A 611 -4.04 27.93 -22.89
CA TRP A 611 -4.19 27.07 -24.06
C TRP A 611 -5.30 26.05 -23.80
N SER A 612 -6.23 25.93 -24.75
CA SER A 612 -7.28 24.90 -24.75
C SER A 612 -6.74 23.48 -25.02
N ARG A 613 -5.52 23.38 -25.56
CA ARG A 613 -4.82 22.13 -25.90
C ARG A 613 -3.43 22.10 -25.29
N ARG A 614 -2.89 20.88 -25.16
CA ARG A 614 -1.57 20.63 -24.57
C ARG A 614 -0.47 20.26 -25.57
N ILE A 615 -0.85 20.02 -26.82
CA ILE A 615 0.09 19.86 -27.95
C ILE A 615 0.13 21.19 -28.69
N LEU A 616 1.28 21.86 -28.62
CA LEU A 616 1.50 23.18 -29.19
C LEU A 616 2.65 23.11 -30.20
N THR A 617 2.58 23.92 -31.24
CA THR A 617 3.65 24.09 -32.22
C THR A 617 4.43 25.37 -31.95
N TYR A 618 5.70 25.45 -32.32
CA TYR A 618 6.47 26.69 -32.22
C TYR A 618 7.31 26.97 -33.46
N SER A 619 7.54 28.26 -33.73
CA SER A 619 8.42 28.73 -34.82
C SER A 619 9.27 29.91 -34.33
N PHE A 620 10.53 30.00 -34.76
CA PHE A 620 11.42 31.12 -34.42
C PHE A 620 12.08 31.71 -35.66
N ASP A 621 12.24 33.03 -35.69
CA ASP A 621 13.00 33.77 -36.71
C ASP A 621 14.29 34.34 -36.08
N PRO A 622 15.49 33.84 -36.44
CA PRO A 622 16.75 34.30 -35.87
C PRO A 622 17.24 35.63 -36.47
N ALA A 623 16.56 36.17 -37.49
CA ALA A 623 16.95 37.44 -38.11
C ALA A 623 17.05 38.57 -37.07
N ASN A 624 18.05 39.44 -37.21
CA ASN A 624 18.34 40.58 -36.32
C ASN A 624 18.88 40.24 -34.92
N ALA A 625 19.16 38.98 -34.60
CA ALA A 625 19.89 38.62 -33.39
C ALA A 625 21.36 39.09 -33.47
N LYS A 626 21.83 39.88 -32.50
CA LYS A 626 23.22 40.37 -32.43
C LYS A 626 24.00 39.63 -31.35
N GLY A 627 25.28 39.32 -31.62
CA GLY A 627 26.19 38.68 -30.66
C GLY A 627 26.14 37.14 -30.62
N VAL A 628 25.22 36.52 -31.37
CA VAL A 628 25.02 35.07 -31.47
C VAL A 628 24.87 34.62 -32.92
N THR A 629 25.23 33.37 -33.21
CA THR A 629 24.98 32.71 -34.50
C THR A 629 23.58 32.08 -34.54
N GLU A 630 23.06 31.79 -35.75
CA GLU A 630 21.77 31.10 -35.90
C GLU A 630 21.72 29.76 -35.15
N THR A 631 22.82 29.00 -35.14
CA THR A 631 22.93 27.75 -34.38
C THR A 631 22.78 27.97 -32.87
N GLN A 632 23.39 29.02 -32.33
CA GLN A 632 23.28 29.35 -30.90
C GLN A 632 21.87 29.83 -30.54
N VAL A 633 21.21 30.58 -31.43
CA VAL A 633 19.80 30.94 -31.27
C VAL A 633 18.92 29.68 -31.26
N SER A 634 19.12 28.78 -32.24
CA SER A 634 18.40 27.52 -32.32
C SER A 634 18.59 26.67 -31.06
N ASN A 635 19.82 26.51 -30.59
CA ASN A 635 20.13 25.75 -29.37
C ASN A 635 19.43 26.34 -28.15
N ALA A 636 19.51 27.66 -27.97
CA ALA A 636 18.88 28.34 -26.83
C ALA A 636 17.36 28.16 -26.81
N ILE A 637 16.69 28.37 -27.95
CA ILE A 637 15.22 28.29 -28.05
C ILE A 637 14.72 26.85 -27.93
N VAL A 638 15.36 25.90 -28.64
CA VAL A 638 14.99 24.47 -28.55
C VAL A 638 15.18 23.95 -27.13
N ASN A 639 16.27 24.34 -26.46
CA ASN A 639 16.52 23.98 -25.07
C ASN A 639 15.42 24.55 -24.15
N ALA A 640 15.02 25.81 -24.33
CA ALA A 640 13.98 26.42 -23.51
C ALA A 640 12.62 25.68 -23.63
N PHE A 641 12.19 25.32 -24.84
CA PHE A 641 10.97 24.51 -25.04
C PHE A 641 11.10 23.11 -24.45
N PHE A 642 12.26 22.47 -24.61
CA PHE A 642 12.53 21.17 -24.02
C PHE A 642 12.42 21.20 -22.49
N GLN A 643 12.94 22.24 -21.85
CA GLN A 643 12.79 22.43 -20.41
C GLN A 643 11.32 22.60 -20.01
N TRP A 644 10.52 23.39 -20.72
CA TRP A 644 9.09 23.54 -20.43
C TRP A 644 8.30 22.24 -20.63
N GLN A 645 8.66 21.45 -21.64
CA GLN A 645 8.11 20.10 -21.84
C GLN A 645 8.42 19.19 -20.63
N ALA A 646 9.66 19.24 -20.14
CA ALA A 646 10.13 18.43 -19.01
C ALA A 646 9.58 18.92 -17.66
N ALA A 647 9.33 20.22 -17.49
CA ALA A 647 9.02 20.84 -16.20
C ALA A 647 7.65 20.45 -15.62
N GLY A 648 6.77 19.82 -16.38
CA GLY A 648 5.54 19.25 -15.83
C GLY A 648 4.96 18.06 -16.57
N GLY A 649 5.51 17.66 -17.73
CA GLY A 649 4.91 16.64 -18.60
C GLY A 649 3.51 17.00 -19.13
N LEU A 650 3.05 18.22 -18.85
CA LEU A 650 1.72 18.72 -19.18
C LEU A 650 1.63 19.07 -20.66
N PHE A 651 2.68 19.63 -21.27
CA PHE A 651 2.71 20.06 -22.67
C PHE A 651 3.66 19.23 -23.53
N SER A 652 3.40 19.20 -24.84
CA SER A 652 4.32 18.76 -25.90
C SER A 652 4.50 19.90 -26.90
N PHE A 653 5.74 20.14 -27.35
CA PHE A 653 6.08 21.23 -28.26
C PHE A 653 6.75 20.74 -29.55
N ASP A 654 6.09 20.96 -30.69
CA ASP A 654 6.61 20.54 -32.00
C ASP A 654 7.13 21.74 -32.81
N PRO A 655 8.40 21.72 -33.28
CA PRO A 655 8.93 22.78 -34.12
C PRO A 655 8.29 22.76 -35.52
N VAL A 656 7.94 23.94 -36.04
CA VAL A 656 7.44 24.14 -37.41
C VAL A 656 8.17 25.30 -38.09
N ALA A 657 8.27 25.26 -39.42
CA ALA A 657 9.00 26.27 -40.19
C ALA A 657 8.38 27.68 -40.15
N GLY A 658 7.11 27.80 -39.74
CA GLY A 658 6.41 29.07 -39.60
C GLY A 658 4.98 28.85 -39.13
N ASN A 659 4.29 29.94 -38.76
CA ASN A 659 2.90 29.93 -38.26
C ASN A 659 2.64 29.05 -37.02
N GLY A 660 3.66 28.73 -36.22
CA GLY A 660 3.49 27.96 -34.98
C GLY A 660 2.56 28.64 -33.97
N ASP A 661 2.04 27.86 -33.02
CA ASP A 661 1.20 28.36 -31.93
C ASP A 661 1.93 29.38 -31.05
N ILE A 662 3.23 29.15 -30.80
CA ILE A 662 4.14 30.11 -30.17
C ILE A 662 5.20 30.58 -31.20
N ARG A 663 5.27 31.90 -31.43
CA ARG A 663 6.12 32.54 -32.45
C ARG A 663 7.14 33.47 -31.78
N LEU A 664 8.42 33.25 -32.07
CA LEU A 664 9.54 33.99 -31.49
C LEU A 664 10.30 34.77 -32.57
N ALA A 665 10.63 36.04 -32.32
CA ALA A 665 11.41 36.87 -33.26
C ALA A 665 12.19 37.98 -32.55
N PHE A 666 13.17 38.59 -33.24
CA PHE A 666 13.90 39.77 -32.76
C PHE A 666 13.41 41.05 -33.46
N GLY A 667 13.25 42.15 -32.71
CA GLY A 667 12.76 43.41 -33.24
C GLY A 667 13.27 44.63 -32.49
N GLY A 668 13.12 45.82 -33.06
CA GLY A 668 13.47 47.10 -32.44
C GLY A 668 12.26 47.88 -31.92
N ARG A 669 12.41 49.19 -31.79
CA ARG A 669 11.35 50.11 -31.31
C ARG A 669 10.09 50.09 -32.16
N GLU A 670 10.24 49.75 -33.44
CA GLU A 670 9.15 49.61 -34.41
C GLU A 670 8.23 48.42 -34.11
N VAL A 671 8.70 47.42 -33.36
CA VAL A 671 7.91 46.25 -32.94
C VAL A 671 7.44 46.38 -31.48
N TYR A 672 8.25 46.95 -30.60
CA TYR A 672 7.87 47.26 -29.22
C TYR A 672 8.51 48.56 -28.72
N SER A 673 7.68 49.53 -28.34
CA SER A 673 8.13 50.92 -28.10
C SER A 673 9.11 51.11 -26.94
N ARG A 674 9.28 50.11 -26.05
CA ARG A 674 10.23 50.15 -24.92
C ARG A 674 11.61 49.54 -25.24
N PHE A 675 11.79 48.97 -26.43
CA PHE A 675 13.09 48.48 -26.90
C PHE A 675 14.06 49.62 -27.29
N GLY A 676 15.32 49.27 -27.55
CA GLY A 676 16.30 50.17 -28.18
C GLY A 676 17.28 50.86 -27.22
N SER A 677 17.49 50.34 -26.02
CA SER A 677 18.52 50.80 -25.08
C SER A 677 19.24 49.60 -24.46
N PRO A 678 20.57 49.42 -24.66
CA PRO A 678 21.32 48.31 -24.08
C PRO A 678 21.21 48.26 -22.54
N GLY A 679 20.92 47.08 -21.99
CA GLY A 679 20.66 46.87 -20.56
C GLY A 679 19.26 47.33 -20.10
N GLY A 680 18.37 47.65 -21.05
CA GLY A 680 16.99 48.06 -20.82
C GLY A 680 16.01 46.88 -20.81
N VAL A 681 14.88 47.00 -21.52
CA VAL A 681 13.90 45.91 -21.63
C VAL A 681 14.42 44.84 -22.60
N LEU A 682 14.72 43.65 -22.08
CA LEU A 682 15.37 42.59 -22.86
C LEU A 682 14.43 41.87 -23.83
N ALA A 683 13.18 41.62 -23.42
CA ALA A 683 12.18 40.91 -24.20
C ALA A 683 10.75 41.23 -23.73
N THR A 684 9.74 40.70 -24.46
CA THR A 684 8.33 40.72 -24.05
C THR A 684 7.55 39.57 -24.69
N ALA A 685 6.56 39.05 -23.96
CA ALA A 685 5.63 38.04 -24.44
C ALA A 685 4.15 38.46 -24.38
N LYS A 686 3.35 37.87 -25.26
CA LYS A 686 1.88 37.90 -25.23
C LYS A 686 1.34 36.60 -24.64
N THR A 687 0.31 36.73 -23.81
CA THR A 687 -0.39 35.61 -23.17
C THR A 687 -1.10 34.71 -24.20
N PRO A 688 -1.49 33.47 -23.82
CA PRO A 688 -2.32 32.60 -24.65
C PRO A 688 -3.63 33.28 -25.13
N GLU A 689 -4.18 32.94 -26.30
CA GLU A 689 -3.65 32.01 -27.33
C GLU A 689 -2.84 32.76 -28.42
N PHE A 690 -2.35 33.98 -28.15
CA PHE A 690 -1.57 34.75 -29.12
C PHE A 690 -0.16 34.17 -29.33
N GLY A 691 0.50 33.78 -28.23
CA GLY A 691 1.79 33.08 -28.26
C GLY A 691 2.92 33.86 -28.95
N ILE A 692 3.01 35.18 -28.81
CA ILE A 692 4.07 35.98 -29.45
C ILE A 692 5.15 36.31 -28.43
N VAL A 693 6.42 36.02 -28.74
CA VAL A 693 7.59 36.41 -27.95
C VAL A 693 8.52 37.26 -28.83
N LEU A 694 8.94 38.41 -28.31
CA LEU A 694 9.80 39.35 -29.01
C LEU A 694 11.04 39.67 -28.17
N PHE A 695 12.21 39.57 -28.78
CA PHE A 695 13.51 39.92 -28.16
C PHE A 695 14.02 41.26 -28.71
N ASP A 696 14.69 42.07 -27.87
CA ASP A 696 15.25 43.35 -28.31
C ASP A 696 16.50 43.13 -29.19
N SER A 697 16.43 43.61 -30.43
CA SER A 697 17.53 43.56 -31.41
C SER A 697 18.65 44.59 -31.15
N SER A 698 18.51 45.46 -30.16
CA SER A 698 19.55 46.39 -29.71
C SER A 698 20.49 45.77 -28.66
N GLU A 699 20.11 44.65 -28.05
CA GLU A 699 20.93 43.90 -27.11
C GLU A 699 22.04 43.11 -27.82
N SER A 700 23.17 42.92 -27.13
CA SER A 700 24.15 41.90 -27.50
C SER A 700 23.85 40.62 -26.72
N TRP A 701 23.47 39.57 -27.42
CA TRP A 701 23.08 38.30 -26.83
C TRP A 701 24.28 37.36 -26.69
N THR A 702 24.19 36.47 -25.70
CA THR A 702 24.95 35.22 -25.62
C THR A 702 23.95 34.07 -25.61
N GLU A 703 24.39 32.85 -25.91
CA GLU A 703 23.51 31.67 -25.90
C GLU A 703 22.82 31.47 -24.54
N ASP A 704 23.56 31.67 -23.44
CA ASP A 704 23.02 31.57 -22.07
C ASP A 704 22.01 32.66 -21.74
N LYS A 705 22.33 33.92 -22.05
CA LYS A 705 21.41 35.06 -21.80
C LYS A 705 20.12 34.88 -22.61
N LEU A 706 20.23 34.48 -23.87
CA LEU A 706 19.07 34.25 -24.73
C LEU A 706 18.22 33.08 -24.22
N ARG A 707 18.84 31.96 -23.82
CA ARG A 707 18.13 30.81 -23.26
C ARG A 707 17.34 31.19 -22.00
N HIS A 708 17.98 31.92 -21.09
CA HIS A 708 17.34 32.34 -19.83
C HIS A 708 16.14 33.27 -20.08
N VAL A 709 16.31 34.31 -20.91
CA VAL A 709 15.21 35.21 -21.26
C VAL A 709 14.10 34.48 -22.02
N ALA A 710 14.44 33.57 -22.94
CA ALA A 710 13.47 32.76 -23.65
C ALA A 710 12.65 31.86 -22.71
N LEU A 711 13.27 31.24 -21.71
CA LEU A 711 12.57 30.45 -20.69
C LEU A 711 11.49 31.27 -19.97
N HIS A 712 11.82 32.48 -19.53
CA HIS A 712 10.89 33.39 -18.86
C HIS A 712 9.70 33.77 -19.76
N GLU A 713 10.00 34.24 -20.97
CA GLU A 713 8.98 34.70 -21.90
C GLU A 713 8.07 33.58 -22.42
N ILE A 714 8.59 32.36 -22.57
CA ILE A 714 7.76 31.19 -22.86
C ILE A 714 6.79 30.90 -21.71
N GLY A 715 7.19 31.10 -20.45
CA GLY A 715 6.28 31.01 -19.30
C GLY A 715 5.07 31.93 -19.43
N HIS A 716 5.28 33.18 -19.87
CA HIS A 716 4.19 34.09 -20.21
C HIS A 716 3.35 33.63 -21.40
N ALA A 717 3.98 33.08 -22.45
CA ALA A 717 3.29 32.49 -23.60
C ALA A 717 2.46 31.25 -23.22
N LEU A 718 2.77 30.60 -22.09
CA LEU A 718 1.98 29.51 -21.48
C LEU A 718 0.92 30.02 -20.51
N GLY A 719 0.90 31.30 -20.17
CA GLY A 719 -0.12 31.93 -19.32
C GLY A 719 0.33 32.19 -17.87
N LEU A 720 1.61 32.00 -17.55
CA LEU A 720 2.16 32.37 -16.25
C LEU A 720 2.32 33.88 -16.12
N ARG A 721 2.20 34.39 -14.90
CA ARG A 721 2.41 35.81 -14.56
C ARG A 721 3.71 35.97 -13.81
N HIS A 722 4.13 37.22 -13.60
CA HIS A 722 5.30 37.46 -12.77
C HIS A 722 5.08 36.93 -11.36
N SER A 723 6.07 36.23 -10.86
CA SER A 723 6.15 35.81 -9.46
C SER A 723 6.67 36.96 -8.59
N ASP A 724 6.26 36.97 -7.32
CA ASP A 724 6.84 37.80 -6.26
C ASP A 724 8.10 37.17 -5.64
N SER A 725 8.47 35.95 -6.04
CA SER A 725 9.66 35.22 -5.62
C SER A 725 10.83 35.44 -6.57
N PRO A 726 11.87 36.18 -6.16
CA PRO A 726 13.16 36.27 -6.88
C PRO A 726 13.96 34.97 -7.06
N SER A 727 13.44 33.83 -6.65
CA SER A 727 13.99 32.52 -7.06
C SER A 727 13.22 31.89 -8.22
N SER A 728 12.05 32.45 -8.55
CA SER A 728 11.25 32.00 -9.66
C SER A 728 11.87 32.43 -10.99
N LEU A 729 11.83 31.52 -11.96
CA LEU A 729 12.00 31.84 -13.38
C LEU A 729 11.07 32.97 -13.78
N MET A 730 9.85 33.02 -13.24
CA MET A 730 8.86 34.05 -13.57
C MET A 730 9.04 35.34 -12.75
N PHE A 731 10.12 35.51 -12.00
CA PHE A 731 10.35 36.79 -11.32
C PHE A 731 10.58 37.92 -12.32
N ALA A 732 10.09 39.12 -12.01
CA ALA A 732 10.26 40.30 -12.85
C ALA A 732 11.68 40.91 -12.77
N ALA A 733 12.71 40.15 -12.38
CA ALA A 733 14.11 40.57 -12.49
C ALA A 733 15.03 39.39 -12.90
N GLU A 734 16.28 39.65 -13.31
CA GLU A 734 17.22 38.61 -13.73
C GLU A 734 17.64 37.81 -12.51
N THR A 735 17.09 36.60 -12.40
CA THR A 735 17.43 35.62 -11.38
C THR A 735 18.47 34.70 -12.01
N GLY A 736 19.50 34.28 -11.28
CA GLY A 736 20.49 33.32 -11.82
C GLY A 736 19.92 31.92 -12.11
N ALA A 737 18.60 31.78 -12.24
CA ALA A 737 17.89 30.54 -12.47
C ALA A 737 18.27 29.93 -13.82
N GLN A 738 18.96 28.80 -13.80
CA GLN A 738 19.41 28.11 -15.03
C GLN A 738 18.29 27.28 -15.70
N GLY A 739 17.09 27.26 -15.12
CA GLY A 739 15.95 26.51 -15.63
C GLY A 739 14.65 26.84 -14.92
N ILE A 740 13.60 26.07 -15.20
CA ILE A 740 12.27 26.26 -14.61
C ILE A 740 12.33 25.84 -13.13
N ASP A 741 11.81 26.66 -12.23
CA ASP A 741 11.75 26.45 -10.78
C ASP A 741 10.44 25.78 -10.35
N GLU A 742 10.37 25.26 -9.12
CA GLU A 742 9.20 24.53 -8.62
C GLU A 742 7.95 25.40 -8.50
N GLU A 743 8.08 26.69 -8.21
CA GLU A 743 6.93 27.60 -8.15
C GLU A 743 6.34 27.80 -9.54
N SER A 744 7.17 27.98 -10.56
CA SER A 744 6.72 28.01 -11.96
C SER A 744 6.10 26.69 -12.39
N ARG A 745 6.64 25.55 -11.94
CA ARG A 745 6.02 24.22 -12.16
C ARG A 745 4.66 24.12 -11.48
N ASP A 746 4.54 24.58 -10.25
CA ASP A 746 3.30 24.56 -9.48
C ASP A 746 2.26 25.52 -10.04
N ALA A 747 2.67 26.71 -10.47
CA ALA A 747 1.81 27.65 -11.18
C ALA A 747 1.29 27.03 -12.48
N LEU A 748 2.16 26.34 -13.23
CA LEU A 748 1.76 25.57 -14.40
C LEU A 748 0.83 24.42 -14.01
N ARG A 749 1.11 23.64 -12.95
CA ARG A 749 0.23 22.58 -12.43
C ARG A 749 -1.09 23.12 -11.86
N ARG A 750 -1.17 24.35 -11.40
CA ARG A 750 -2.46 24.95 -10.99
C ARG A 750 -3.26 25.42 -12.18
N LEU A 751 -2.57 25.93 -13.21
CA LEU A 751 -3.22 26.38 -14.45
C LEU A 751 -3.65 25.19 -15.33
N TYR A 752 -2.90 24.09 -15.25
CA TYR A 752 -2.95 22.98 -16.20
C TYR A 752 -2.85 21.57 -15.58
N GLY A 753 -2.66 21.43 -14.27
CA GLY A 753 -2.55 20.16 -13.55
C GLY A 753 -3.83 19.77 -12.80
N TRP A 754 -3.72 18.83 -11.87
CA TRP A 754 -4.87 18.30 -11.13
C TRP A 754 -5.51 19.36 -10.23
N ARG A 755 -6.84 19.38 -10.16
CA ARG A 755 -7.58 20.17 -9.18
C ARG A 755 -7.34 19.67 -7.76
N ASP A 756 -7.59 20.51 -6.76
CA ASP A 756 -7.52 20.09 -5.37
C ASP A 756 -8.46 18.89 -5.12
N PRO A 757 -7.96 17.81 -4.47
CA PRO A 757 -8.79 16.65 -4.19
C PRO A 757 -10.00 17.00 -3.33
N THR A 758 -11.15 16.49 -3.72
CA THR A 758 -12.42 16.68 -3.00
C THR A 758 -12.83 15.35 -2.37
N ARG A 759 -13.24 15.39 -1.10
CA ARG A 759 -13.77 14.23 -0.38
C ARG A 759 -15.20 13.92 -0.84
N LEU A 760 -15.52 12.64 -0.98
CA LEU A 760 -16.87 12.14 -1.24
C LEU A 760 -17.48 11.67 0.07
N GLU A 761 -18.20 12.57 0.75
CA GLU A 761 -18.66 12.37 2.14
C GLU A 761 -19.60 11.18 2.35
N ASP A 762 -20.32 10.76 1.32
CA ASP A 762 -21.33 9.70 1.41
C ASP A 762 -20.79 8.30 1.15
N ARG A 763 -19.48 8.12 0.85
CA ARG A 763 -18.92 6.83 0.44
C ARG A 763 -17.50 6.59 0.93
N ALA A 764 -17.16 5.31 1.11
CA ALA A 764 -15.90 4.85 1.66
C ALA A 764 -15.47 3.53 1.03
N THR A 765 -14.17 3.21 1.09
CA THR A 765 -13.63 1.93 0.59
C THR A 765 -12.37 1.50 1.34
N SER A 766 -12.19 0.18 1.47
CA SER A 766 -10.97 -0.42 2.02
C SER A 766 -9.89 -0.71 0.97
N ASP A 767 -10.20 -0.57 -0.33
CA ASP A 767 -9.32 -0.93 -1.46
C ASP A 767 -9.39 0.15 -2.57
N ARG A 768 -8.58 0.04 -3.62
CA ARG A 768 -8.53 0.96 -4.76
C ARG A 768 -9.81 0.94 -5.60
N PRO A 769 -10.50 2.07 -5.82
CA PRO A 769 -11.66 2.17 -6.72
C PRO A 769 -11.31 1.91 -8.19
N ALA A 770 -12.30 1.55 -9.00
CA ALA A 770 -12.18 1.38 -10.45
C ALA A 770 -13.06 2.37 -11.21
N LEU A 771 -12.57 2.87 -12.34
CA LEU A 771 -13.23 3.86 -13.19
C LEU A 771 -13.27 3.41 -14.65
N ALA A 772 -14.37 3.66 -15.34
CA ALA A 772 -14.49 3.49 -16.79
C ALA A 772 -15.63 4.35 -17.35
N ALA A 773 -15.50 4.80 -18.60
CA ALA A 773 -16.54 5.58 -19.27
C ALA A 773 -17.31 4.74 -20.27
N ALA A 774 -18.63 4.72 -20.20
CA ALA A 774 -19.47 4.01 -21.15
C ALA A 774 -20.61 4.90 -21.63
N GLY A 775 -21.10 4.62 -22.82
CA GLY A 775 -22.14 5.44 -23.41
C GLY A 775 -22.80 4.81 -24.61
N ARG A 776 -24.06 5.17 -24.80
CA ARG A 776 -24.92 4.67 -25.87
C ARG A 776 -25.31 5.81 -26.78
N VAL A 777 -25.21 5.56 -28.08
CA VAL A 777 -25.70 6.46 -29.12
C VAL A 777 -26.95 5.85 -29.73
N THR A 778 -28.03 6.61 -29.72
CA THR A 778 -29.30 6.30 -30.40
C THR A 778 -29.52 7.31 -31.53
N LEU A 779 -30.53 7.08 -32.37
CA LEU A 779 -30.91 8.02 -33.44
C LEU A 779 -31.30 9.42 -32.93
N SER A 780 -31.65 9.56 -31.65
CA SER A 780 -32.17 10.81 -31.05
C SER A 780 -31.33 11.36 -29.89
N SER A 781 -30.35 10.62 -29.37
CA SER A 781 -29.52 11.05 -28.24
C SER A 781 -28.19 10.30 -28.15
N SER A 782 -27.18 10.96 -27.63
CA SER A 782 -25.91 10.35 -27.21
C SER A 782 -25.70 10.62 -25.73
N THR A 783 -25.65 9.58 -24.91
CA THR A 783 -25.35 9.69 -23.47
C THR A 783 -24.09 8.90 -23.19
N VAL A 784 -23.03 9.58 -22.75
CA VAL A 784 -21.79 8.95 -22.27
C VAL A 784 -21.55 9.45 -20.85
N ALA A 785 -21.28 8.54 -19.93
CA ALA A 785 -21.03 8.85 -18.53
C ALA A 785 -19.78 8.14 -18.03
N LEU A 786 -19.15 8.73 -17.02
CA LEU A 786 -18.06 8.12 -16.28
C LEU A 786 -18.64 7.35 -15.09
N HIS A 787 -18.22 6.11 -14.92
CA HIS A 787 -18.70 5.22 -13.86
C HIS A 787 -17.56 4.87 -12.90
N MET A 788 -17.93 4.76 -11.63
CA MET A 788 -17.05 4.33 -10.55
C MET A 788 -17.64 3.11 -9.87
N VAL A 789 -16.80 2.09 -9.63
CA VAL A 789 -17.17 0.89 -8.87
C VAL A 789 -16.10 0.55 -7.83
N TRP A 790 -16.51 0.19 -6.62
CA TRP A 790 -15.60 -0.13 -5.52
C TRP A 790 -16.19 -1.19 -4.56
N LYS A 791 -15.33 -1.80 -3.75
CA LYS A 791 -15.71 -2.66 -2.62
C LYS A 791 -15.98 -1.80 -1.37
N GLY A 792 -16.98 -2.18 -0.56
CA GLY A 792 -17.24 -1.61 0.77
C GLY A 792 -16.10 -1.75 1.78
N ILE A 793 -16.26 -1.11 2.94
CA ILE A 793 -15.31 -1.09 4.06
C ILE A 793 -15.39 -2.35 4.95
N ASP A 794 -14.49 -2.50 5.92
CA ASP A 794 -14.60 -3.41 7.09
C ASP A 794 -15.44 -4.68 6.90
N GLY A 795 -14.89 -5.69 6.23
CA GLY A 795 -15.55 -6.99 6.09
C GLY A 795 -16.79 -7.01 5.18
N ASP A 796 -17.27 -5.87 4.68
CA ASP A 796 -18.36 -5.84 3.68
C ASP A 796 -17.83 -6.31 2.32
N PRO A 797 -18.27 -7.48 1.82
CA PRO A 797 -17.87 -7.96 0.50
C PRO A 797 -18.61 -7.24 -0.64
N GLY A 798 -19.61 -6.41 -0.34
CA GLY A 798 -20.47 -5.75 -1.32
C GLY A 798 -19.71 -4.81 -2.27
N LEU A 799 -20.23 -4.74 -3.50
CA LEU A 799 -19.78 -3.78 -4.50
C LEU A 799 -20.78 -2.63 -4.61
N TYR A 800 -20.25 -1.43 -4.80
CA TYR A 800 -21.00 -0.18 -4.89
C TYR A 800 -20.63 0.54 -6.18
N GLU A 801 -21.57 1.31 -6.72
CA GLU A 801 -21.40 2.11 -7.92
C GLU A 801 -21.86 3.56 -7.74
N SER A 802 -21.30 4.44 -8.58
CA SER A 802 -21.69 5.84 -8.71
C SER A 802 -21.39 6.30 -10.13
N THR A 803 -22.22 7.21 -10.65
CA THR A 803 -22.08 7.71 -12.02
C THR A 803 -21.85 9.22 -11.99
N PHE A 804 -20.88 9.70 -12.76
CA PHE A 804 -20.56 11.10 -12.91
C PHE A 804 -21.29 11.67 -14.12
N THR A 805 -22.15 12.66 -13.88
CA THR A 805 -22.94 13.35 -14.90
C THR A 805 -23.01 14.84 -14.53
N ASP A 806 -22.90 15.73 -15.52
CA ASP A 806 -23.00 17.18 -15.33
C ASP A 806 -22.09 17.78 -14.25
N GLY A 807 -20.87 17.24 -14.12
CA GLY A 807 -19.88 17.75 -13.19
C GLY A 807 -20.01 17.25 -11.74
N ALA A 808 -20.94 16.33 -11.46
CA ALA A 808 -21.16 15.78 -10.13
C ALA A 808 -21.30 14.25 -10.15
N TRP A 809 -20.90 13.61 -9.04
CA TRP A 809 -21.15 12.20 -8.80
C TRP A 809 -22.54 11.98 -8.21
N SER A 810 -23.27 10.99 -8.70
CA SER A 810 -24.50 10.52 -8.06
C SER A 810 -24.21 9.99 -6.65
N ALA A 811 -25.24 9.89 -5.80
CA ALA A 811 -25.14 9.12 -4.55
C ALA A 811 -24.68 7.69 -4.83
N GLN A 812 -24.00 7.08 -3.86
CA GLN A 812 -23.62 5.66 -3.97
C GLN A 812 -24.86 4.76 -4.06
N SER A 813 -24.77 3.72 -4.89
CA SER A 813 -25.76 2.65 -4.99
C SER A 813 -25.08 1.30 -4.82
N ARG A 814 -25.70 0.37 -4.09
CA ARG A 814 -25.17 -0.99 -3.98
C ARG A 814 -25.51 -1.78 -5.24
N ILE A 815 -24.55 -2.51 -5.79
CA ILE A 815 -24.81 -3.46 -6.88
C ILE A 815 -25.52 -4.68 -6.26
N HIS A 816 -26.80 -4.83 -6.56
CA HIS A 816 -27.63 -5.92 -6.02
C HIS A 816 -27.45 -7.22 -6.81
N GLY A 817 -27.43 -8.36 -6.12
CA GLY A 817 -27.21 -9.69 -6.71
C GLY A 817 -26.17 -10.51 -5.94
N GLN A 818 -25.71 -11.62 -6.52
CA GLN A 818 -24.61 -12.45 -5.97
C GLN A 818 -23.23 -11.82 -6.20
N PHE A 819 -23.13 -10.50 -6.07
CA PHE A 819 -21.88 -9.75 -6.22
C PHE A 819 -21.23 -9.58 -4.85
N GLY A 820 -20.06 -10.19 -4.68
CA GLY A 820 -19.23 -10.01 -3.51
C GLY A 820 -17.76 -10.27 -3.84
N SER A 821 -16.85 -9.49 -3.25
CA SER A 821 -15.41 -9.61 -3.51
C SER A 821 -14.59 -9.21 -2.28
N THR A 822 -13.46 -9.88 -2.06
CA THR A 822 -12.48 -9.49 -1.03
C THR A 822 -11.64 -8.28 -1.43
N HIS A 823 -11.66 -7.93 -2.72
CA HIS A 823 -10.92 -6.79 -3.31
C HIS A 823 -11.86 -5.93 -4.18
N SER A 824 -11.50 -4.67 -4.43
CA SER A 824 -12.22 -3.87 -5.43
C SER A 824 -12.06 -4.47 -6.83
N PRO A 825 -13.08 -4.32 -7.71
CA PRO A 825 -13.06 -4.93 -9.03
C PRO A 825 -12.11 -4.22 -10.00
N GLY A 826 -11.86 -4.85 -11.15
CA GLY A 826 -11.45 -4.17 -12.37
C GLY A 826 -12.67 -3.75 -13.18
N LEU A 827 -12.60 -2.59 -13.83
CA LEU A 827 -13.68 -2.05 -14.65
C LEU A 827 -13.10 -1.52 -15.96
N ALA A 828 -13.73 -1.81 -17.09
CA ALA A 828 -13.35 -1.29 -18.40
C ALA A 828 -14.55 -1.09 -19.30
N SER A 829 -14.38 -0.24 -20.31
CA SER A 829 -15.33 -0.06 -21.39
C SER A 829 -15.11 -1.12 -22.48
N TYR A 830 -16.17 -1.55 -23.16
CA TYR A 830 -16.09 -2.40 -24.35
C TYR A 830 -17.11 -1.99 -25.41
N SER A 831 -16.80 -2.25 -26.67
CA SER A 831 -17.71 -1.94 -27.78
C SER A 831 -18.86 -2.94 -27.85
N ILE A 832 -20.10 -2.45 -27.89
CA ILE A 832 -21.32 -3.27 -28.04
C ILE A 832 -21.70 -3.37 -29.54
N THR A 833 -21.39 -2.33 -30.31
CA THR A 833 -21.67 -2.27 -31.76
C THR A 833 -20.38 -2.44 -32.56
N SER A 834 -20.50 -3.01 -33.77
CA SER A 834 -19.37 -3.25 -34.67
C SER A 834 -18.68 -1.98 -35.19
N ASP A 835 -19.39 -0.85 -35.15
CA ASP A 835 -18.86 0.49 -35.47
C ASP A 835 -18.10 1.13 -34.30
N GLY A 836 -18.13 0.51 -33.11
CA GLY A 836 -17.48 1.01 -31.91
C GLY A 836 -18.13 2.24 -31.28
N ILE A 837 -19.27 2.71 -31.80
CA ILE A 837 -19.92 3.96 -31.37
C ILE A 837 -20.61 3.78 -30.01
N SER A 838 -21.29 2.66 -29.79
CA SER A 838 -21.91 2.36 -28.49
C SER A 838 -21.02 1.44 -27.66
N THR A 839 -20.86 1.81 -26.39
CA THR A 839 -19.98 1.13 -25.43
C THR A 839 -20.75 0.74 -24.16
N GLY A 840 -20.35 -0.38 -23.58
CA GLY A 840 -20.84 -0.88 -22.30
C GLY A 840 -19.69 -1.00 -21.30
N LEU A 841 -20.02 -1.41 -20.08
CA LEU A 841 -19.06 -1.70 -19.03
C LEU A 841 -18.88 -3.21 -18.86
N ILE A 842 -17.63 -3.64 -18.73
CA ILE A 842 -17.28 -4.96 -18.22
C ILE A 842 -16.60 -4.81 -16.86
N LEU A 843 -17.09 -5.56 -15.88
CA LEU A 843 -16.55 -5.68 -14.55
C LEU A 843 -15.92 -7.05 -14.38
N ALA A 844 -14.75 -7.12 -13.75
CA ALA A 844 -14.11 -8.35 -13.32
C ALA A 844 -13.81 -8.27 -11.81
N CYS A 845 -14.23 -9.26 -11.04
CA CYS A 845 -14.00 -9.31 -9.59
C CYS A 845 -13.53 -10.68 -9.13
N ARG A 846 -12.89 -10.72 -7.96
CA ARG A 846 -12.60 -11.97 -7.24
C ARG A 846 -13.83 -12.39 -6.46
N GLY A 847 -13.98 -13.69 -6.17
CA GLY A 847 -14.94 -14.17 -5.19
C GLY A 847 -14.70 -13.64 -3.78
N VAL A 848 -15.66 -13.92 -2.90
CA VAL A 848 -15.62 -13.58 -1.46
C VAL A 848 -14.62 -14.46 -0.69
N GLU A 849 -14.60 -14.35 0.64
CA GLU A 849 -13.69 -15.11 1.49
C GLU A 849 -13.81 -16.62 1.22
N GLY A 850 -12.67 -17.32 1.11
CA GLY A 850 -12.62 -18.74 0.73
C GLY A 850 -12.73 -19.05 -0.76
N ASP A 851 -13.22 -18.13 -1.61
CA ASP A 851 -13.34 -18.35 -3.06
C ASP A 851 -12.26 -17.58 -3.85
N PRO A 852 -11.23 -18.26 -4.39
CA PRO A 852 -10.23 -17.61 -5.23
C PRO A 852 -10.73 -17.32 -6.65
N GLY A 853 -11.92 -17.79 -7.04
CA GLY A 853 -12.45 -17.68 -8.40
C GLY A 853 -12.61 -16.25 -8.91
N LEU A 854 -12.63 -16.10 -10.24
CA LEU A 854 -12.86 -14.82 -10.91
C LEU A 854 -14.22 -14.80 -11.61
N TYR A 855 -14.91 -13.68 -11.47
CA TYR A 855 -16.26 -13.47 -11.97
C TYR A 855 -16.31 -12.22 -12.84
N VAL A 856 -17.14 -12.25 -13.87
CA VAL A 856 -17.34 -11.13 -14.81
C VAL A 856 -18.80 -10.78 -14.97
N ALA A 857 -19.08 -9.50 -15.16
CA ALA A 857 -20.41 -8.99 -15.45
C ALA A 857 -20.35 -7.88 -16.50
N HIS A 858 -21.46 -7.73 -17.23
CA HIS A 858 -21.61 -6.73 -18.29
C HIS A 858 -22.78 -5.80 -17.96
N ASN A 859 -22.62 -4.51 -18.21
CA ASN A 859 -23.69 -3.52 -18.12
C ASN A 859 -23.73 -2.71 -19.43
N GLU A 860 -24.78 -2.93 -20.22
CA GLU A 860 -25.01 -2.29 -21.52
C GLU A 860 -26.05 -1.14 -21.43
N GLY A 861 -26.19 -0.55 -20.24
CA GLY A 861 -27.14 0.52 -19.94
C GLY A 861 -28.48 0.04 -19.36
N MET A 862 -28.60 -1.25 -19.02
CA MET A 862 -29.78 -1.83 -18.37
C MET A 862 -29.53 -2.22 -16.91
N GLY A 863 -28.39 -1.82 -16.34
CA GLY A 863 -27.94 -2.24 -15.02
C GLY A 863 -27.10 -3.52 -15.06
N TRP A 864 -26.55 -3.89 -13.90
CA TRP A 864 -25.80 -5.13 -13.73
C TRP A 864 -26.74 -6.35 -13.67
N PRO A 865 -26.34 -7.52 -14.20
CA PRO A 865 -27.12 -8.74 -14.05
C PRO A 865 -27.20 -9.14 -12.57
N SER A 866 -28.13 -10.01 -12.18
CA SER A 866 -28.28 -10.46 -10.78
C SER A 866 -27.23 -11.49 -10.33
N SER A 867 -26.54 -12.14 -11.28
CA SER A 867 -25.46 -13.10 -10.99
C SER A 867 -24.32 -12.91 -12.01
N PRO A 868 -23.07 -12.71 -11.56
CA PRO A 868 -21.93 -12.61 -12.46
C PRO A 868 -21.52 -13.99 -13.00
N THR A 869 -20.94 -14.01 -14.19
CA THR A 869 -20.47 -15.26 -14.82
C THR A 869 -19.09 -15.62 -14.28
N LYS A 870 -18.92 -16.83 -13.75
CA LYS A 870 -17.61 -17.35 -13.34
C LYS A 870 -16.75 -17.66 -14.56
N ILE A 871 -15.48 -17.25 -14.54
CA ILE A 871 -14.49 -17.73 -15.52
C ILE A 871 -14.07 -19.15 -15.09
N PRO A 872 -14.19 -20.17 -15.95
CA PRO A 872 -13.86 -21.55 -15.59
C PRO A 872 -12.37 -21.73 -15.24
N ASP A 873 -12.08 -22.55 -14.23
CA ASP A 873 -10.74 -23.06 -13.90
C ASP A 873 -9.65 -21.99 -13.64
N VAL A 874 -10.03 -20.84 -13.09
CA VAL A 874 -9.10 -19.76 -12.71
C VAL A 874 -9.24 -19.36 -11.25
N GLY A 875 -8.17 -18.79 -10.70
CA GLY A 875 -8.22 -18.17 -9.37
C GLY A 875 -7.10 -17.14 -9.13
N SER A 876 -7.35 -16.22 -8.21
CA SER A 876 -6.42 -15.14 -7.85
C SER A 876 -6.36 -14.88 -6.35
N SER A 877 -5.18 -14.46 -5.88
CA SER A 877 -4.97 -13.90 -4.53
C SER A 877 -5.20 -12.38 -4.47
N SER A 878 -5.45 -11.72 -5.61
CA SER A 878 -5.61 -10.27 -5.69
C SER A 878 -6.73 -9.89 -6.66
N ARG A 879 -6.91 -8.58 -6.87
CA ARG A 879 -7.84 -8.03 -7.87
C ARG A 879 -7.45 -8.45 -9.31
N PRO A 880 -8.40 -8.80 -10.19
CA PRO A 880 -8.18 -8.90 -11.62
C PRO A 880 -8.18 -7.53 -12.33
N ALA A 881 -7.44 -7.41 -13.42
CA ALA A 881 -7.50 -6.30 -14.36
C ALA A 881 -8.30 -6.71 -15.62
N VAL A 882 -9.02 -5.78 -16.23
CA VAL A 882 -9.81 -6.02 -17.43
C VAL A 882 -9.61 -4.87 -18.42
N ALA A 883 -9.57 -5.19 -19.72
CA ALA A 883 -9.60 -4.23 -20.82
C ALA A 883 -10.20 -4.89 -22.06
N ALA A 884 -10.77 -4.13 -22.99
CA ALA A 884 -11.33 -4.67 -24.23
C ALA A 884 -10.57 -4.17 -25.46
N LEU A 885 -10.10 -5.11 -26.29
CA LEU A 885 -9.50 -4.81 -27.59
C LEU A 885 -10.57 -4.97 -28.67
N GLY A 886 -11.19 -3.85 -29.05
CA GLY A 886 -12.42 -3.86 -29.85
C GLY A 886 -13.57 -4.51 -29.07
N PRO A 887 -14.32 -5.47 -29.65
CA PRO A 887 -15.40 -6.17 -28.94
C PRO A 887 -14.90 -7.30 -28.03
N THR A 888 -13.60 -7.57 -27.98
CA THR A 888 -13.02 -8.72 -27.28
C THR A 888 -12.47 -8.31 -25.90
N PRO A 889 -13.10 -8.74 -24.79
CA PRO A 889 -12.58 -8.52 -23.45
C PRO A 889 -11.40 -9.43 -23.13
N TYR A 890 -10.42 -8.88 -22.44
CA TYR A 890 -9.25 -9.54 -21.87
C TYR A 890 -9.23 -9.30 -20.36
N VAL A 891 -8.90 -10.35 -19.61
CA VAL A 891 -8.76 -10.28 -18.14
C VAL A 891 -7.37 -10.80 -17.79
N ALA A 892 -6.65 -10.12 -16.90
CA ALA A 892 -5.37 -10.57 -16.36
C ALA A 892 -5.34 -10.48 -14.83
N TRP A 893 -4.62 -11.39 -14.17
CA TRP A 893 -4.60 -11.49 -12.71
C TRP A 893 -3.27 -12.06 -12.20
N LYS A 894 -3.00 -11.80 -10.92
CA LYS A 894 -1.97 -12.52 -10.15
C LYS A 894 -2.48 -13.91 -9.80
N GLY A 895 -1.60 -14.92 -9.76
CA GLY A 895 -1.92 -16.26 -9.27
C GLY A 895 -2.51 -16.30 -7.85
N VAL A 896 -2.91 -17.50 -7.41
CA VAL A 896 -3.42 -17.74 -6.05
C VAL A 896 -2.32 -17.56 -4.99
N VAL A 897 -2.66 -17.68 -3.70
CA VAL A 897 -1.68 -17.51 -2.61
C VAL A 897 -0.52 -18.50 -2.80
N GLY A 898 0.72 -17.99 -2.73
CA GLY A 898 1.93 -18.78 -3.02
C GLY A 898 2.36 -18.78 -4.49
N ASP A 899 1.54 -18.26 -5.41
CA ASP A 899 1.88 -18.13 -6.83
C ASP A 899 2.06 -16.65 -7.23
N SER A 900 3.29 -16.33 -7.65
CA SER A 900 3.66 -14.99 -8.12
C SER A 900 3.46 -14.78 -9.62
N GLY A 901 3.00 -15.78 -10.36
CA GLY A 901 2.75 -15.67 -11.80
C GLY A 901 1.64 -14.67 -12.17
N ILE A 902 1.74 -14.14 -13.39
CA ILE A 902 0.69 -13.35 -14.03
C ILE A 902 -0.01 -14.23 -15.07
N TYR A 903 -1.33 -14.29 -14.98
CA TYR A 903 -2.18 -15.08 -15.87
C TYR A 903 -3.16 -14.18 -16.60
N TRP A 904 -3.64 -14.63 -17.75
CA TRP A 904 -4.63 -13.90 -18.53
C TRP A 904 -5.52 -14.83 -19.36
N THR A 905 -6.69 -14.33 -19.74
CA THR A 905 -7.58 -14.96 -20.71
C THR A 905 -8.30 -13.90 -21.55
N ARG A 906 -8.95 -14.34 -22.63
CA ARG A 906 -9.85 -13.53 -23.46
C ARG A 906 -11.17 -14.24 -23.70
N ARG A 907 -12.22 -13.48 -23.95
CA ARG A 907 -13.53 -14.02 -24.35
C ARG A 907 -13.67 -14.01 -25.86
N THR A 908 -14.12 -15.13 -26.42
CA THR A 908 -14.49 -15.30 -27.83
C THR A 908 -16.01 -15.50 -27.95
N GLU A 909 -16.52 -15.63 -29.17
CA GLU A 909 -17.91 -16.00 -29.42
C GLU A 909 -18.29 -17.34 -28.75
N MET A 910 -17.33 -18.27 -28.63
CA MET A 910 -17.51 -19.57 -27.97
C MET A 910 -17.36 -19.52 -26.44
N GLY A 911 -17.13 -18.34 -25.84
CA GLY A 911 -16.90 -18.17 -24.41
C GLY A 911 -15.45 -17.85 -24.03
N TRP A 912 -15.16 -17.95 -22.73
CA TRP A 912 -13.83 -17.71 -22.17
C TRP A 912 -12.85 -18.79 -22.61
N GLN A 913 -11.67 -18.37 -23.05
CA GLN A 913 -10.60 -19.30 -23.41
C GLN A 913 -9.89 -19.81 -22.14
N PRO A 914 -9.18 -20.95 -22.21
CA PRO A 914 -8.33 -21.41 -21.11
C PRO A 914 -7.32 -20.34 -20.70
N GLN A 915 -7.03 -20.24 -19.40
CA GLN A 915 -6.04 -19.29 -18.90
C GLN A 915 -4.65 -19.56 -19.47
N GLN A 916 -3.90 -18.49 -19.70
CA GLN A 916 -2.53 -18.52 -20.18
C GLN A 916 -1.63 -17.80 -19.18
N ARG A 917 -0.42 -18.33 -18.96
CA ARG A 917 0.60 -17.71 -18.10
C ARG A 917 1.50 -16.81 -18.94
N VAL A 918 1.81 -15.63 -18.44
CA VAL A 918 2.86 -14.77 -19.00
C VAL A 918 4.21 -15.36 -18.58
N GLN A 919 5.07 -15.64 -19.57
CA GLN A 919 6.35 -16.31 -19.32
C GLN A 919 7.34 -15.37 -18.63
N ASP A 920 8.16 -15.94 -17.74
CA ASP A 920 9.32 -15.29 -17.10
C ASP A 920 9.04 -13.98 -16.34
N VAL A 921 7.80 -13.79 -15.88
CA VAL A 921 7.40 -12.62 -15.08
C VAL A 921 6.68 -13.03 -13.80
N GLY A 922 6.67 -12.13 -12.83
CA GLY A 922 5.87 -12.27 -11.62
C GLY A 922 5.49 -10.93 -10.99
N THR A 923 4.48 -10.97 -10.14
CA THR A 923 3.98 -9.81 -9.39
C THR A 923 3.54 -10.19 -7.98
N SER A 924 3.77 -9.28 -7.04
CA SER A 924 3.20 -9.33 -5.69
C SER A 924 1.78 -8.76 -5.61
N HIS A 925 1.35 -7.96 -6.58
CA HIS A 925 0.08 -7.22 -6.56
C HIS A 925 -0.69 -7.31 -7.89
N SER A 926 -1.95 -6.86 -7.91
CA SER A 926 -2.78 -6.84 -9.13
C SER A 926 -2.13 -6.03 -10.27
N PRO A 927 -2.11 -6.53 -11.51
CA PRO A 927 -1.65 -5.77 -12.68
C PRO A 927 -2.64 -4.65 -13.07
N ALA A 928 -2.26 -3.83 -14.06
CA ALA A 928 -3.13 -2.90 -14.78
C ALA A 928 -3.15 -3.26 -16.27
N LEU A 929 -4.32 -3.20 -16.92
CA LEU A 929 -4.48 -3.44 -18.36
C LEU A 929 -5.08 -2.21 -19.02
N VAL A 930 -4.54 -1.83 -20.18
CA VAL A 930 -5.06 -0.71 -20.99
C VAL A 930 -4.83 -1.00 -22.47
N VAL A 931 -5.74 -0.54 -23.33
CA VAL A 931 -5.57 -0.61 -24.80
C VAL A 931 -5.13 0.75 -25.30
N PHE A 932 -4.01 0.80 -26.00
CA PHE A 932 -3.45 2.01 -26.59
C PHE A 932 -2.97 1.73 -28.00
N ARG A 933 -3.43 2.54 -28.98
CA ARG A 933 -3.16 2.37 -30.43
C ARG A 933 -3.38 0.92 -30.90
N ASP A 934 -4.56 0.38 -30.59
CA ASP A 934 -4.98 -1.00 -30.91
C ASP A 934 -4.06 -2.10 -30.37
N LYS A 935 -3.28 -1.82 -29.31
CA LYS A 935 -2.44 -2.80 -28.63
C LYS A 935 -2.70 -2.79 -27.13
N LEU A 936 -2.85 -3.98 -26.54
CA LEU A 936 -2.92 -4.15 -25.10
C LEU A 936 -1.55 -3.90 -24.49
N HIS A 937 -1.54 -3.12 -23.40
CA HIS A 937 -0.39 -2.88 -22.54
C HIS A 937 -0.75 -3.34 -21.14
N MET A 938 0.21 -3.97 -20.46
CA MET A 938 0.05 -4.40 -19.08
C MET A 938 1.19 -3.86 -18.23
N PHE A 939 0.85 -3.38 -17.04
CA PHE A 939 1.76 -2.80 -16.05
C PHE A 939 1.66 -3.56 -14.74
N TRP A 940 2.78 -3.80 -14.06
CA TRP A 940 2.79 -4.51 -12.78
C TRP A 940 3.99 -4.13 -11.89
N LYS A 941 3.86 -4.45 -10.60
CA LYS A 941 4.94 -4.35 -9.60
C LYS A 941 5.75 -5.65 -9.59
N GLY A 942 7.04 -5.57 -9.22
CA GLY A 942 7.86 -6.73 -8.93
C GLY A 942 7.33 -7.68 -7.82
N ILE A 943 8.02 -8.79 -7.64
CA ILE A 943 7.72 -9.79 -6.60
C ILE A 943 8.28 -9.38 -5.24
N GLU A 944 7.60 -9.73 -4.16
CA GLU A 944 8.08 -9.53 -2.79
C GLU A 944 8.56 -8.09 -2.52
N GLU A 945 9.82 -7.90 -2.12
CA GLU A 945 10.44 -6.61 -1.83
C GLU A 945 10.83 -5.81 -3.09
N ASP A 946 10.71 -6.39 -4.29
CA ASP A 946 10.97 -5.66 -5.53
C ASP A 946 9.87 -4.62 -5.78
N GLU A 947 10.20 -3.36 -5.51
CA GLU A 947 9.31 -2.23 -5.73
C GLU A 947 9.37 -1.65 -7.13
N ARG A 948 10.19 -2.20 -8.03
CA ARG A 948 10.24 -1.73 -9.42
C ARG A 948 8.95 -1.99 -10.18
N MET A 949 8.66 -1.09 -11.11
CA MET A 949 7.52 -1.15 -12.01
C MET A 949 7.95 -1.71 -13.37
N TYR A 950 7.19 -2.66 -13.89
CA TYR A 950 7.44 -3.30 -15.17
C TYR A 950 6.22 -3.20 -16.08
N PHE A 951 6.45 -3.34 -17.38
CA PHE A 951 5.40 -3.40 -18.38
C PHE A 951 5.72 -4.32 -19.56
N SER A 952 4.69 -4.73 -20.30
CA SER A 952 4.80 -5.46 -21.56
C SER A 952 3.63 -5.13 -22.48
N LYS A 953 3.78 -5.43 -23.77
CA LYS A 953 2.79 -5.19 -24.81
C LYS A 953 2.37 -6.52 -25.45
N PHE A 954 1.08 -6.63 -25.77
CA PHE A 954 0.52 -7.85 -26.36
C PHE A 954 0.73 -7.88 -27.88
N VAL A 955 1.09 -9.06 -28.39
CA VAL A 955 1.25 -9.33 -29.82
C VAL A 955 0.08 -10.19 -30.30
N LYS A 956 -0.89 -9.54 -30.97
CA LYS A 956 -2.15 -10.16 -31.40
C LYS A 956 -1.96 -11.39 -32.30
N ASN A 957 -0.98 -11.34 -33.22
CA ASN A 957 -0.77 -12.39 -34.23
C ASN A 957 -0.24 -13.70 -33.63
N THR A 958 0.62 -13.61 -32.62
CA THR A 958 1.20 -14.78 -31.92
C THR A 958 0.45 -15.11 -30.64
N SER A 959 -0.51 -14.29 -30.23
CA SER A 959 -1.24 -14.41 -28.97
C SER A 959 -0.30 -14.48 -27.75
N SER A 960 0.76 -13.67 -27.74
CA SER A 960 1.81 -13.68 -26.73
C SER A 960 2.14 -12.26 -26.23
N TRP A 961 2.86 -12.17 -25.12
CA TRP A 961 3.38 -10.91 -24.59
C TRP A 961 4.84 -10.70 -25.03
N GLU A 962 5.23 -9.46 -25.28
CA GLU A 962 6.63 -9.08 -25.47
C GLU A 962 7.43 -9.31 -24.15
N PRO A 963 8.78 -9.44 -24.20
CA PRO A 963 9.59 -9.51 -22.98
C PRO A 963 9.33 -8.33 -22.04
N GLN A 964 9.39 -8.58 -20.73
CA GLN A 964 9.17 -7.52 -19.74
C GLN A 964 10.20 -6.40 -19.90
N GLN A 965 9.73 -5.17 -19.73
CA GLN A 965 10.54 -3.96 -19.73
C GLN A 965 10.33 -3.24 -18.42
N GLU A 966 11.40 -2.67 -17.87
CA GLU A 966 11.30 -1.83 -16.69
C GLU A 966 10.78 -0.44 -17.07
N VAL A 967 9.95 0.15 -16.21
CA VAL A 967 9.48 1.53 -16.38
C VAL A 967 10.59 2.47 -15.90
N LEU A 968 11.23 3.11 -16.86
CA LEU A 968 12.35 4.03 -16.65
C LEU A 968 12.02 5.40 -17.22
N TYR A 969 12.57 6.45 -16.62
CA TYR A 969 12.57 7.80 -17.19
C TYR A 969 13.96 8.42 -17.13
N THR A 970 14.26 9.33 -18.06
CA THR A 970 15.57 9.99 -18.13
C THR A 970 15.39 11.49 -17.91
N LEU A 971 16.15 12.06 -16.98
CA LEU A 971 16.29 13.50 -16.82
C LEU A 971 17.58 13.95 -17.49
N VAL A 972 17.50 14.98 -18.32
CA VAL A 972 18.69 15.61 -18.92
C VAL A 972 19.07 16.80 -18.05
N ASN A 973 20.18 16.66 -17.33
CA ASN A 973 20.75 17.72 -16.52
C ASN A 973 21.92 18.39 -17.26
N ALA A 974 22.46 19.48 -16.71
CA ALA A 974 23.63 20.17 -17.26
C ALA A 974 24.84 19.23 -17.45
N ASP A 975 24.94 18.17 -16.64
CA ASP A 975 26.02 17.17 -16.66
C ASP A 975 25.73 15.96 -17.58
N GLY A 976 24.58 15.93 -18.26
CA GLY A 976 24.14 14.85 -19.15
C GLY A 976 22.87 14.11 -18.69
N PRO A 977 22.43 13.08 -19.45
CA PRO A 977 21.23 12.31 -19.15
C PRO A 977 21.45 11.30 -18.01
N THR A 978 20.59 11.34 -16.99
CA THR A 978 20.52 10.36 -15.89
C THR A 978 19.20 9.59 -15.96
N THR A 979 19.27 8.26 -15.90
CA THR A 979 18.09 7.39 -15.94
C THR A 979 17.69 6.95 -14.54
N PHE A 980 16.38 6.97 -14.27
CA PHE A 980 15.77 6.64 -12.98
C PHE A 980 14.74 5.54 -13.16
N HIS A 981 14.62 4.72 -12.11
CA HIS A 981 13.65 3.64 -12.02
C HIS A 981 12.35 4.14 -11.39
N VAL A 982 11.21 3.71 -11.91
CA VAL A 982 9.90 3.95 -11.27
C VAL A 982 9.56 2.78 -10.36
N GLY A 983 9.10 3.08 -9.14
CA GLY A 983 8.68 2.06 -8.19
C GLY A 983 7.39 2.34 -7.44
N THR A 984 6.78 1.27 -6.93
CA THR A 984 5.51 1.27 -6.19
C THR A 984 5.44 0.16 -5.15
N SER A 985 4.75 0.44 -4.03
CA SER A 985 4.42 -0.54 -2.99
C SER A 985 3.09 -1.28 -3.21
N ARG A 986 2.29 -0.88 -4.21
CA ARG A 986 0.95 -1.43 -4.52
C ARG A 986 0.79 -1.69 -6.03
N GLY A 987 -0.34 -2.24 -6.46
CA GLY A 987 -0.64 -2.39 -7.89
C GLY A 987 -0.89 -1.03 -8.59
N PRO A 988 -0.40 -0.82 -9.83
CA PRO A 988 -0.61 0.41 -10.59
C PRO A 988 -1.96 0.44 -11.30
N SER A 989 -2.38 1.62 -11.77
CA SER A 989 -3.54 1.81 -12.66
C SER A 989 -3.12 2.54 -13.93
N ALA A 990 -3.82 2.32 -15.04
CA ALA A 990 -3.49 2.93 -16.32
C ALA A 990 -4.74 3.35 -17.10
N THR A 991 -4.66 4.47 -17.83
CA THR A 991 -5.72 4.95 -18.74
C THR A 991 -5.11 5.64 -19.96
N VAL A 992 -5.87 5.80 -21.04
CA VAL A 992 -5.41 6.52 -22.23
C VAL A 992 -5.80 7.99 -22.13
N ASP A 993 -4.81 8.86 -22.06
CA ASP A 993 -4.98 10.32 -22.06
C ASP A 993 -4.50 10.87 -23.42
N GLY A 994 -5.46 11.19 -24.29
CA GLY A 994 -5.19 11.62 -25.66
C GLY A 994 -4.40 10.56 -26.44
N ASN A 995 -3.17 10.88 -26.85
CA ASN A 995 -2.28 9.98 -27.58
C ASN A 995 -1.14 9.42 -26.70
N ARG A 996 -1.39 9.27 -25.39
CA ARG A 996 -0.46 8.71 -24.40
C ARG A 996 -1.20 7.76 -23.45
N ILE A 997 -0.47 6.88 -22.76
CA ILE A 997 -0.98 6.16 -21.58
C ILE A 997 -0.55 6.95 -20.34
N MET A 998 -1.50 7.33 -19.48
CA MET A 998 -1.19 7.73 -18.12
C MET A 998 -1.16 6.50 -17.22
N VAL A 999 -0.07 6.32 -16.47
CA VAL A 999 0.06 5.30 -15.42
C VAL A 999 0.12 6.01 -14.08
N ALA A 1000 -0.65 5.57 -13.08
CA ALA A 1000 -0.64 6.13 -11.73
C ALA A 1000 -0.48 5.05 -10.66
N TRP A 1001 0.21 5.39 -9.56
CA TRP A 1001 0.60 4.45 -8.50
C TRP A 1001 0.81 5.12 -7.14
N LYS A 1002 0.89 4.30 -6.09
CA LYS A 1002 1.33 4.73 -4.76
C LYS A 1002 2.85 4.65 -4.66
N GLY A 1003 3.48 5.59 -3.96
CA GLY A 1003 4.92 5.61 -3.65
C GLY A 1003 5.48 4.33 -3.01
N MET A 1004 6.80 4.25 -2.97
CA MET A 1004 7.60 3.11 -2.47
C MET A 1004 7.60 3.03 -0.94
N GLY A 1005 7.68 1.82 -0.39
CA GLY A 1005 7.69 1.56 1.05
C GLY A 1005 6.57 2.30 1.79
N PHE A 1006 6.97 3.14 2.76
CA PHE A 1006 6.06 3.93 3.58
C PHE A 1006 5.64 5.27 2.96
N ASP A 1007 6.13 5.63 1.76
CA ASP A 1007 5.72 6.87 1.09
C ASP A 1007 4.23 6.78 0.69
N PRO A 1008 3.34 7.56 1.32
CA PRO A 1008 1.92 7.51 1.01
C PRO A 1008 1.56 8.33 -0.24
N GLY A 1009 2.51 9.03 -0.86
CA GLY A 1009 2.28 9.87 -2.03
C GLY A 1009 1.71 9.10 -3.22
N ILE A 1010 0.89 9.79 -4.01
CA ILE A 1010 0.42 9.30 -5.31
C ILE A 1010 1.30 9.91 -6.40
N TYR A 1011 1.66 9.09 -7.38
CA TYR A 1011 2.48 9.51 -8.51
C TYR A 1011 1.89 9.05 -9.82
N PHE A 1012 2.25 9.74 -10.90
CA PHE A 1012 1.91 9.32 -12.25
C PHE A 1012 3.03 9.65 -13.26
N SER A 1013 2.97 8.99 -14.41
CA SER A 1013 3.82 9.27 -15.58
C SER A 1013 3.06 9.02 -16.88
N MET A 1014 3.48 9.68 -17.94
CA MET A 1014 2.88 9.59 -19.27
C MET A 1014 3.79 8.81 -20.21
N TYR A 1015 3.22 7.85 -20.93
CA TYR A 1015 3.90 7.02 -21.90
C TYR A 1015 3.39 7.30 -23.32
N ASP A 1016 4.26 7.75 -24.22
CA ASP A 1016 3.89 8.12 -25.60
C ASP A 1016 3.89 6.95 -26.61
N GLY A 1017 4.23 5.74 -26.12
CA GLY A 1017 4.46 4.54 -26.92
C GLY A 1017 5.93 4.16 -27.05
N THR A 1018 6.84 5.06 -26.67
CA THR A 1018 8.29 4.91 -26.73
C THR A 1018 8.97 5.20 -25.39
N THR A 1019 8.68 6.34 -24.76
CA THR A 1019 9.33 6.79 -23.53
C THR A 1019 8.32 7.20 -22.47
N PHE A 1020 8.73 7.10 -21.19
CA PHE A 1020 7.97 7.64 -20.07
C PHE A 1020 8.47 9.04 -19.73
N THR A 1021 7.55 9.90 -19.32
CA THR A 1021 7.91 11.13 -18.62
C THR A 1021 8.46 10.82 -17.22
N GLY A 1022 8.97 11.85 -16.55
CA GLY A 1022 9.35 11.75 -15.14
C GLY A 1022 8.20 11.32 -14.22
N GLN A 1023 8.56 10.96 -12.99
CA GLN A 1023 7.62 10.68 -11.92
C GLN A 1023 7.03 12.01 -11.39
N ILE A 1024 5.74 12.24 -11.64
CA ILE A 1024 5.05 13.46 -11.24
C ILE A 1024 4.24 13.17 -9.98
N HIS A 1025 4.48 13.92 -8.91
CA HIS A 1025 3.74 13.80 -7.66
C HIS A 1025 2.34 14.43 -7.81
N PHE A 1026 1.32 13.68 -7.42
CA PHE A 1026 -0.04 14.17 -7.21
C PHE A 1026 -0.16 14.55 -5.73
N ASN A 1027 -0.59 15.77 -5.44
CA ASN A 1027 -0.62 16.32 -4.08
C ASN A 1027 -1.74 15.72 -3.22
N ALA A 1028 -1.67 14.42 -2.97
CA ALA A 1028 -2.51 13.68 -2.05
C ALA A 1028 -1.83 12.37 -1.62
N ALA A 1029 -2.35 11.80 -0.55
CA ALA A 1029 -1.81 10.61 0.08
C ALA A 1029 -2.82 9.45 0.06
N THR A 1030 -2.33 8.23 -0.14
CA THR A 1030 -3.13 7.00 -0.14
C THR A 1030 -2.37 5.80 0.44
N ASN A 1031 -3.12 4.86 1.02
CA ASN A 1031 -2.61 3.57 1.49
C ASN A 1031 -2.81 2.43 0.48
N GLN A 1032 -3.48 2.69 -0.65
CA GLN A 1032 -3.76 1.76 -1.75
C GLN A 1032 -3.33 2.38 -3.09
N GLY A 1033 -3.47 1.69 -4.22
CA GLY A 1033 -3.29 2.37 -5.52
C GLY A 1033 -4.46 3.33 -5.84
N PRO A 1034 -4.28 4.38 -6.67
CA PRO A 1034 -5.40 5.19 -7.17
C PRO A 1034 -6.11 4.51 -8.34
N GLY A 1035 -7.40 4.79 -8.56
CA GLY A 1035 -8.13 4.48 -9.79
C GLY A 1035 -8.12 5.69 -10.73
N ILE A 1036 -7.92 5.48 -12.03
CA ILE A 1036 -7.88 6.58 -13.03
C ILE A 1036 -8.68 6.24 -14.29
N CYS A 1037 -9.31 7.25 -14.90
CA CYS A 1037 -9.95 7.15 -16.22
C CYS A 1037 -9.98 8.52 -16.91
N SER A 1038 -9.50 8.58 -18.15
CA SER A 1038 -9.69 9.75 -19.01
C SER A 1038 -11.04 9.70 -19.71
N PHE A 1039 -11.80 10.78 -19.57
CA PHE A 1039 -13.14 10.93 -20.11
C PHE A 1039 -13.34 12.36 -20.61
N ASN A 1040 -13.79 12.54 -21.85
CA ASN A 1040 -14.00 13.84 -22.50
C ASN A 1040 -12.81 14.81 -22.40
N GLY A 1041 -11.58 14.29 -22.54
CA GLY A 1041 -10.36 15.10 -22.47
C GLY A 1041 -9.98 15.55 -21.06
N ILE A 1042 -10.66 15.02 -20.03
CA ILE A 1042 -10.38 15.26 -18.62
C ILE A 1042 -10.00 13.93 -17.98
N THR A 1043 -8.86 13.88 -17.29
CA THR A 1043 -8.49 12.67 -16.55
C THR A 1043 -9.04 12.74 -15.15
N HIS A 1044 -9.76 11.71 -14.71
CA HIS A 1044 -10.33 11.61 -13.38
C HIS A 1044 -9.49 10.63 -12.55
N MET A 1045 -9.24 10.97 -11.29
CA MET A 1045 -8.58 10.10 -10.33
C MET A 1045 -9.47 9.98 -9.09
N VAL A 1046 -9.62 8.76 -8.59
CA VAL A 1046 -10.30 8.46 -7.34
C VAL A 1046 -9.39 7.57 -6.48
N PHE A 1047 -9.29 7.87 -5.20
CA PHE A 1047 -8.38 7.17 -4.30
C PHE A 1047 -8.92 7.13 -2.86
N ARG A 1048 -8.40 6.16 -2.09
CA ARG A 1048 -8.63 6.05 -0.64
C ARG A 1048 -7.66 6.99 0.08
N GLY A 1049 -8.13 7.81 1.02
CA GLY A 1049 -7.28 8.69 1.83
C GLY A 1049 -6.30 7.93 2.72
N ALA A 1050 -5.12 8.50 2.99
CA ALA A 1050 -4.12 7.87 3.87
C ALA A 1050 -4.37 8.10 5.37
N GLU A 1051 -4.81 9.31 5.75
CA GLU A 1051 -4.90 9.75 7.16
C GLU A 1051 -6.30 9.53 7.76
N GLU A 1052 -7.34 9.54 6.92
CA GLU A 1052 -8.73 9.31 7.32
C GLU A 1052 -9.16 7.92 6.88
N VAL A 1053 -9.39 7.02 7.85
CA VAL A 1053 -9.71 5.61 7.63
C VAL A 1053 -10.87 5.47 6.63
N ASP A 1054 -10.57 4.82 5.50
CA ASP A 1054 -11.49 4.44 4.42
C ASP A 1054 -12.21 5.56 3.66
N SER A 1055 -11.83 6.82 3.85
CA SER A 1055 -12.39 7.95 3.10
C SER A 1055 -12.14 7.85 1.58
N MET A 1056 -13.14 8.24 0.77
CA MET A 1056 -13.04 8.29 -0.68
C MET A 1056 -12.80 9.73 -1.16
N TRP A 1057 -11.80 9.93 -2.01
CA TRP A 1057 -11.42 11.23 -2.56
C TRP A 1057 -11.32 11.18 -4.07
N TRP A 1058 -11.55 12.32 -4.74
CA TRP A 1058 -11.42 12.41 -6.19
C TRP A 1058 -10.84 13.75 -6.65
N SER A 1059 -10.27 13.76 -7.86
CA SER A 1059 -9.77 14.96 -8.54
C SER A 1059 -9.86 14.80 -10.07
N THR A 1060 -9.67 15.90 -10.80
CA THR A 1060 -9.64 15.97 -12.27
C THR A 1060 -8.42 16.74 -12.77
N LEU A 1061 -7.85 16.30 -13.89
CA LEU A 1061 -6.73 16.92 -14.63
C LEU A 1061 -7.15 17.54 -15.96
#